data_AF-A0A7V5BQZ6-F1
#
_entry.id   AF-A0A7V5BQZ6-F1
#
_cell.length_a   1.000
_cell.length_b   1.000
_cell.length_c   1.000
_cell.angle_alpha   90.00
_cell.angle_beta   90.00
_cell.angle_gamma   90.00
#
_symmetry.space_group_name_H-M   'P 1'
#
loop_
_entity.id
_entity.type
_entity.pdbx_description
1 polymer ?
#
loop_
_entity_poly.entity_id
_entity_poly.type
_entity_poly.pdbx_seq_one_letter_code
_entity_poly.pdbx_strand_id
1 'polypeptide(L)'
;MKRLASLFLTLLLIFIPFYLFNAPTQATSTTTTRLADSYTTTRGDDGGQPVTALHVQDQSGTQDNWNKYVEFETASNGYRGYRVYILPASIDPVTITAIQVQVNYKGPVKADQRWIWQLRDWEAGAWVTIGDNAAAQDWVWTAFSFNAPAPFSRFVRASDGQIRVRLKTGSDYDNALLDYEAVLITYDNASTPTHTPTSTPTPTPTFTPTPTATFTPTPTPTPTSTPTFTPTHTPTATSTPTSQPTATPTPGSGDSQTDTLLADSYTTTRGDDGGQSVTALHVQDQSGDDDDWDNYVEFDTDSDGYRGYRTYTLPASIDPATITAIQVQVNYRGPVKADQRWVWQLRDWDAGAWVTIGDNAAATDWVWTAFSFNAPASFSRFVRTSDGQIRVRLKTGSDYDNALMDYEAVLVTYTAPATPTPTPTMTPTPGPTPSPGSCTRFVATDGDDASDGTSPSTPWRTIQKAADSAQPGDVVCVRGGVYNERVTLHVSGTASASITFQSYPGETAIIDGTGITVPDDDNGLVYIKDQAYLVIRDLEIRNYTTDKRWRTPIGIRITGTAHHIEIRNNRVHAIKHLGNRSDGTDAHGIAVHGTSGSTPIHDILIDGNELYDLRLGSSEALVINGNVDGWQVTHNHIHDVDNIGIDAIGFEGTAPANDQARNGLIAYNEVYNIDTYGNPAYGNDRSAACIYVDGGRDITIEYNRAHHCNLGVEIASEHKNHATENVTVRNNFIYANSEVGLAMGGYDTQRGSTENCVVVNNTFYHNNTSDDWGAELYVQYDTRNNIIKNNIFVAGPAGWFIRSWSNVMSGNQVDYNLYFTTASAPRWEWKNQTYTSFPAYQVGSGNDAHGLNGQDPLLVAPDAGDLHLSAGSPAIDAGQTLSESGSWDIDGDPRVQGASMDIGADEAN
;
A
#
# COMPACT_ATOMS: atom_id res chain seq x y z
N MET A 1 15.05 -64.30 -59.22
CA MET A 1 15.31 -65.76 -59.37
C MET A 1 15.17 -66.40 -58.00
N LYS A 2 14.41 -67.47 -57.71
CA LYS A 2 13.48 -68.35 -58.49
C LYS A 2 12.34 -68.83 -57.54
N ARG A 3 11.10 -68.99 -58.05
CA ARG A 3 10.02 -69.97 -57.67
C ARG A 3 9.56 -70.04 -56.18
N LEU A 4 8.27 -69.89 -55.85
CA LEU A 4 7.15 -70.88 -55.93
C LEU A 4 7.45 -72.20 -55.15
N ALA A 5 6.61 -72.74 -54.25
CA ALA A 5 5.34 -72.32 -53.60
C ALA A 5 5.05 -73.33 -52.41
N SER A 6 3.97 -73.34 -51.60
CA SER A 6 2.71 -72.57 -51.49
C SER A 6 1.96 -72.82 -50.15
N LEU A 7 0.94 -71.99 -49.86
CA LEU A 7 -0.31 -72.25 -49.09
C LEU A 7 -0.36 -72.34 -47.54
N PHE A 8 -1.44 -71.72 -47.01
CA PHE A 8 -2.18 -71.90 -45.72
C PHE A 8 -1.87 -71.11 -44.42
N LEU A 9 -2.87 -70.28 -44.06
CA LEU A 9 -3.50 -70.01 -42.74
C LEU A 9 -2.82 -69.12 -41.65
N THR A 10 -3.49 -67.99 -41.35
CA THR A 10 -3.66 -67.25 -40.05
C THR A 10 -2.48 -67.13 -39.05
N LEU A 11 -2.24 -65.97 -38.44
CA LEU A 11 -3.21 -65.29 -37.57
C LEU A 11 -3.13 -63.74 -37.57
N LEU A 12 -4.22 -63.12 -37.13
CA LEU A 12 -4.47 -61.68 -37.05
C LEU A 12 -3.86 -61.05 -35.79
N LEU A 13 -3.27 -59.84 -35.92
CA LEU A 13 -3.08 -58.89 -34.81
C LEU A 13 -2.93 -57.46 -35.39
N ILE A 14 -4.02 -56.68 -35.39
CA ILE A 14 -4.07 -55.26 -35.79
C ILE A 14 -4.82 -54.47 -34.72
N PHE A 15 -4.35 -53.24 -34.47
CA PHE A 15 -4.84 -52.34 -33.42
C PHE A 15 -6.27 -51.84 -33.64
N ILE A 16 -7.07 -51.86 -32.56
CA ILE A 16 -8.13 -50.87 -32.23
C ILE A 16 -8.02 -50.63 -30.71
N PRO A 17 -8.13 -49.40 -30.20
CA PRO A 17 -7.73 -49.07 -28.83
C PRO A 17 -8.79 -49.42 -27.78
N PHE A 18 -8.34 -49.66 -26.54
CA PHE A 18 -9.19 -49.54 -25.36
C PHE A 18 -9.42 -48.07 -25.05
N TYR A 19 -10.67 -47.62 -25.10
CA TYR A 19 -11.09 -46.45 -24.34
C TYR A 19 -11.00 -46.81 -22.85
N LEU A 20 -9.99 -46.28 -22.16
CA LEU A 20 -10.06 -46.12 -20.72
C LEU A 20 -11.11 -45.04 -20.45
N PHE A 21 -12.16 -45.39 -19.71
CA PHE A 21 -12.91 -44.39 -18.96
C PHE A 21 -11.96 -43.87 -17.90
N ASN A 22 -11.38 -42.69 -18.12
CA ASN A 22 -10.90 -41.88 -16.99
C ASN A 22 -12.10 -41.69 -16.06
N ALA A 23 -11.94 -42.08 -14.80
CA ALA A 23 -12.79 -41.51 -13.76
C ALA A 23 -12.64 -39.98 -13.84
N PRO A 24 -13.71 -39.18 -13.72
CA PRO A 24 -13.57 -37.74 -13.70
C PRO A 24 -12.61 -37.37 -12.57
N THR A 25 -11.55 -36.63 -12.90
CA THR A 25 -10.69 -35.99 -11.92
C THR A 25 -11.58 -35.16 -11.02
N GLN A 26 -11.59 -35.48 -9.73
CA GLN A 26 -12.46 -34.82 -8.76
C GLN A 26 -12.07 -33.33 -8.72
N ALA A 27 -12.98 -32.47 -9.17
CA ALA A 27 -12.74 -31.04 -9.17
C ALA A 27 -12.43 -30.58 -7.74
N THR A 28 -11.31 -29.86 -7.58
CA THR A 28 -10.98 -29.22 -6.31
C THR A 28 -11.89 -28.01 -6.17
N SER A 29 -12.74 -28.01 -5.14
CA SER A 29 -13.60 -26.88 -4.80
C SER A 29 -12.86 -25.93 -3.87
N THR A 30 -12.49 -24.75 -4.33
CA THR A 30 -11.90 -23.69 -3.48
C THR A 30 -13.03 -22.95 -2.77
N THR A 31 -12.75 -22.42 -1.57
CA THR A 31 -13.64 -21.44 -0.91
C THR A 31 -12.85 -20.18 -0.60
N THR A 32 -13.35 -19.02 -1.04
CA THR A 32 -12.80 -17.70 -0.72
C THR A 32 -13.76 -16.93 0.20
N THR A 33 -13.22 -16.04 1.03
CA THR A 33 -13.98 -15.16 1.92
C THR A 33 -13.92 -13.73 1.39
N ARG A 34 -15.06 -13.12 1.11
CA ARG A 34 -15.17 -11.70 0.78
C ARG A 34 -15.68 -10.91 1.97
N LEU A 35 -14.89 -9.94 2.41
CA LEU A 35 -15.29 -8.91 3.37
C LEU A 35 -16.11 -7.81 2.66
N ALA A 36 -16.80 -6.97 3.42
CA ALA A 36 -17.66 -5.93 2.85
C ALA A 36 -16.82 -4.80 2.24
N ASP A 37 -16.90 -4.58 0.92
CA ASP A 37 -16.15 -3.50 0.25
C ASP A 37 -16.77 -2.11 0.56
N SER A 38 -18.07 -2.05 0.81
CA SER A 38 -18.77 -0.84 1.29
C SER A 38 -20.13 -1.20 1.91
N TYR A 39 -20.73 -0.27 2.67
CA TYR A 39 -22.13 -0.31 3.04
C TYR A 39 -22.91 0.91 2.54
N THR A 40 -24.24 0.83 2.50
CA THR A 40 -25.12 1.94 2.12
C THR A 40 -26.45 1.86 2.86
N THR A 41 -26.71 2.85 3.72
CA THR A 41 -28.02 3.05 4.33
C THR A 41 -28.98 3.73 3.34
N THR A 42 -30.22 3.26 3.28
CA THR A 42 -31.24 3.75 2.32
C THR A 42 -32.57 4.13 2.99
N ARG A 43 -32.59 4.09 4.33
CA ARG A 43 -33.66 4.47 5.27
C ARG A 43 -33.20 4.03 6.67
N GLY A 44 -33.44 4.84 7.69
CA GLY A 44 -32.64 4.76 8.92
C GLY A 44 -31.39 5.62 8.76
N ASP A 45 -30.51 5.53 9.75
CA ASP A 45 -29.17 6.14 9.73
C ASP A 45 -28.11 5.07 10.02
N ASP A 46 -26.84 5.45 10.08
CA ASP A 46 -25.79 4.62 10.65
C ASP A 46 -24.77 5.45 11.43
N GLY A 47 -24.12 4.85 12.43
CA GLY A 47 -23.25 5.54 13.38
C GLY A 47 -21.92 6.09 12.81
N GLY A 48 -21.78 6.13 11.48
CA GLY A 48 -20.60 6.67 10.79
C GLY A 48 -19.32 5.86 10.97
N GLN A 49 -19.38 4.64 11.52
CA GLN A 49 -18.22 3.76 11.65
C GLN A 49 -17.74 3.27 10.28
N PRO A 50 -16.43 3.12 10.04
CA PRO A 50 -15.93 2.65 8.74
C PRO A 50 -16.38 1.22 8.45
N VAL A 51 -16.51 0.85 7.17
CA VAL A 51 -16.90 -0.52 6.75
C VAL A 51 -15.94 -1.61 7.27
N THR A 52 -14.70 -1.25 7.60
CA THR A 52 -13.72 -2.13 8.26
C THR A 52 -14.17 -2.60 9.65
N ALA A 53 -15.11 -1.91 10.31
CA ALA A 53 -15.79 -2.40 11.51
C ALA A 53 -16.82 -3.52 11.24
N LEU A 54 -16.86 -4.08 10.01
CA LEU A 54 -17.54 -5.33 9.64
C LEU A 54 -16.56 -6.45 9.26
N HIS A 55 -15.25 -6.23 9.38
CA HIS A 55 -14.22 -7.12 8.82
C HIS A 55 -13.66 -8.12 9.83
N VAL A 56 -13.76 -7.84 11.13
CA VAL A 56 -13.10 -8.62 12.19
C VAL A 56 -14.09 -8.95 13.29
N GLN A 57 -14.38 -10.24 13.48
CA GLN A 57 -15.24 -10.71 14.57
C GLN A 57 -14.50 -10.66 15.92
N ASP A 58 -14.38 -9.46 16.51
CA ASP A 58 -13.72 -9.25 17.81
C ASP A 58 -14.66 -8.85 18.96
N GLN A 59 -15.97 -8.70 18.70
CA GLN A 59 -16.96 -8.41 19.73
C GLN A 59 -17.68 -9.69 20.21
N SER A 60 -17.79 -9.83 21.53
CA SER A 60 -18.34 -11.04 22.18
C SER A 60 -19.11 -10.70 23.47
N GLY A 61 -20.04 -11.59 23.87
CA GLY A 61 -20.84 -11.39 25.07
C GLY A 61 -21.61 -10.07 25.03
N THR A 62 -21.41 -9.21 26.04
CA THR A 62 -22.01 -7.86 26.12
C THR A 62 -21.01 -6.73 25.84
N GLN A 63 -19.92 -6.99 25.10
CA GLN A 63 -18.93 -5.95 24.79
C GLN A 63 -19.57 -4.77 24.04
N ASP A 64 -19.03 -3.57 24.29
CA ASP A 64 -19.51 -2.32 23.71
C ASP A 64 -18.31 -1.41 23.45
N ASN A 65 -17.77 -1.46 22.24
CA ASN A 65 -16.75 -0.54 21.78
C ASN A 65 -17.20 0.07 20.45
N TRP A 66 -17.59 1.35 20.50
CA TRP A 66 -18.11 2.13 19.38
C TRP A 66 -17.28 2.02 18.10
N ASN A 67 -15.96 1.87 18.22
CA ASN A 67 -15.04 1.84 17.08
C ASN A 67 -14.86 0.43 16.48
N LYS A 68 -15.57 -0.60 16.98
CA LYS A 68 -15.42 -2.02 16.61
C LYS A 68 -16.70 -2.68 16.11
N TYR A 69 -17.74 -1.89 15.85
CA TYR A 69 -18.94 -2.34 15.15
C TYR A 69 -19.51 -1.18 14.33
N VAL A 70 -20.34 -1.49 13.33
CA VAL A 70 -21.23 -0.49 12.70
C VAL A 70 -22.59 -0.55 13.37
N GLU A 71 -23.09 0.60 13.84
CA GLU A 71 -24.48 0.73 14.29
C GLU A 71 -25.40 1.09 13.12
N PHE A 72 -26.51 0.36 12.98
CA PHE A 72 -27.54 0.58 11.99
C PHE A 72 -28.80 1.14 12.68
N GLU A 73 -28.98 2.46 12.59
CA GLU A 73 -29.97 3.21 13.35
C GLU A 73 -31.37 3.16 12.74
N THR A 74 -32.40 3.02 13.58
CA THR A 74 -33.79 2.94 13.11
C THR A 74 -34.50 4.28 13.07
N ALA A 75 -34.80 4.76 11.86
CA ALA A 75 -35.82 5.79 11.65
C ALA A 75 -37.23 5.20 11.81
N SER A 76 -38.25 6.05 11.93
CA SER A 76 -39.67 5.75 12.26
C SER A 76 -40.47 4.80 11.33
N ASN A 77 -39.80 4.10 10.42
CA ASN A 77 -40.34 3.03 9.57
C ASN A 77 -39.37 1.82 9.50
N GLY A 78 -38.37 1.77 10.39
CA GLY A 78 -37.25 0.83 10.47
C GLY A 78 -36.08 1.11 9.52
N TYR A 79 -34.91 0.57 9.85
CA TYR A 79 -33.71 0.59 8.98
C TYR A 79 -33.91 -0.20 7.67
N ARG A 80 -33.15 0.17 6.63
CA ARG A 80 -32.93 -0.61 5.40
C ARG A 80 -31.62 -0.16 4.73
N GLY A 81 -30.63 -1.03 4.65
CA GLY A 81 -29.36 -0.76 3.97
C GLY A 81 -28.67 -2.05 3.55
N TYR A 82 -27.61 -1.95 2.73
CA TYR A 82 -26.92 -3.12 2.18
C TYR A 82 -25.41 -2.98 2.21
N ARG A 83 -24.70 -4.11 2.27
CA ARG A 83 -23.28 -4.22 1.96
C ARG A 83 -23.07 -4.65 0.51
N VAL A 84 -21.93 -4.28 -0.03
CA VAL A 84 -21.40 -4.68 -1.33
C VAL A 84 -20.26 -5.67 -1.12
N TYR A 85 -20.22 -6.71 -1.94
CA TYR A 85 -19.13 -7.68 -2.03
C TYR A 85 -18.80 -7.88 -3.51
N ILE A 86 -17.54 -7.73 -3.92
CA ILE A 86 -17.08 -7.97 -5.29
C ILE A 86 -16.50 -9.38 -5.39
N LEU A 87 -16.99 -10.18 -6.35
CA LEU A 87 -16.36 -11.43 -6.75
C LEU A 87 -15.10 -11.14 -7.60
N PRO A 88 -13.92 -11.73 -7.29
CA PRO A 88 -12.74 -11.67 -8.14
C PRO A 88 -13.03 -12.09 -9.59
N ALA A 89 -12.46 -11.36 -10.56
CA ALA A 89 -12.65 -11.63 -11.99
C ALA A 89 -12.09 -13.01 -12.44
N SER A 90 -11.22 -13.63 -11.64
CA SER A 90 -10.73 -14.99 -11.81
C SER A 90 -11.76 -16.09 -11.50
N ILE A 91 -12.87 -15.77 -10.84
CA ILE A 91 -13.93 -16.72 -10.49
C ILE A 91 -15.13 -16.51 -11.42
N ASP A 92 -15.34 -17.42 -12.37
CA ASP A 92 -16.56 -17.44 -13.19
C ASP A 92 -17.80 -17.68 -12.29
N PRO A 93 -18.82 -16.79 -12.29
CA PRO A 93 -20.04 -16.97 -11.51
C PRO A 93 -20.80 -18.28 -11.77
N VAL A 94 -20.54 -18.95 -12.91
CA VAL A 94 -21.12 -20.26 -13.27
C VAL A 94 -20.46 -21.41 -12.51
N THR A 95 -19.22 -21.27 -12.03
CA THR A 95 -18.53 -22.33 -11.25
C THR A 95 -18.87 -22.32 -9.76
N ILE A 96 -19.62 -21.32 -9.27
CA ILE A 96 -19.98 -21.19 -7.86
C ILE A 96 -20.94 -22.30 -7.42
N THR A 97 -20.46 -23.14 -6.49
CA THR A 97 -21.18 -24.28 -5.91
C THR A 97 -21.78 -23.99 -4.52
N ALA A 98 -21.36 -22.92 -3.83
CA ALA A 98 -22.07 -22.38 -2.66
C ALA A 98 -21.81 -20.88 -2.44
N ILE A 99 -22.80 -20.20 -1.83
CA ILE A 99 -22.64 -18.87 -1.21
C ILE A 99 -23.21 -18.94 0.21
N GLN A 100 -22.44 -18.47 1.20
CA GLN A 100 -22.86 -18.35 2.60
C GLN A 100 -22.53 -16.94 3.10
N VAL A 101 -23.49 -16.29 3.77
CA VAL A 101 -23.26 -15.04 4.50
C VAL A 101 -23.00 -15.38 5.97
N GLN A 102 -21.90 -14.91 6.54
CA GLN A 102 -21.62 -15.01 7.97
C GLN A 102 -21.73 -13.62 8.61
N VAL A 103 -22.27 -13.56 9.83
CA VAL A 103 -22.38 -12.32 10.62
C VAL A 103 -22.12 -12.58 12.10
N ASN A 104 -21.76 -11.53 12.81
CA ASN A 104 -21.91 -11.44 14.26
C ASN A 104 -22.70 -10.17 14.60
N TYR A 105 -23.69 -10.30 15.50
CA TYR A 105 -24.77 -9.33 15.68
C TYR A 105 -25.11 -9.12 17.15
N LYS A 106 -25.34 -7.87 17.54
CA LYS A 106 -25.88 -7.47 18.85
C LYS A 106 -27.04 -6.50 18.65
N GLY A 107 -28.06 -6.60 19.51
CA GLY A 107 -29.28 -5.79 19.45
C GLY A 107 -30.49 -6.56 19.98
N PRO A 108 -31.72 -6.12 19.66
CA PRO A 108 -32.95 -6.70 20.20
C PRO A 108 -33.19 -8.13 19.70
N VAL A 109 -33.88 -8.92 20.52
CA VAL A 109 -34.36 -10.26 20.12
C VAL A 109 -35.49 -10.17 19.09
N LYS A 110 -35.61 -11.21 18.25
CA LYS A 110 -36.62 -11.32 17.19
C LYS A 110 -38.08 -11.14 17.64
N ALA A 111 -38.38 -11.35 18.92
CA ALA A 111 -39.72 -11.20 19.48
C ALA A 111 -40.15 -9.72 19.52
N ASP A 112 -39.22 -8.83 19.86
CA ASP A 112 -39.46 -7.39 19.99
C ASP A 112 -39.13 -6.67 18.68
N GLN A 113 -38.02 -7.01 18.02
CA GLN A 113 -37.72 -6.54 16.67
C GLN A 113 -37.03 -7.59 15.78
N ARG A 114 -37.61 -7.82 14.59
CA ARG A 114 -37.08 -8.75 13.58
C ARG A 114 -36.18 -8.04 12.56
N TRP A 115 -34.88 -8.27 12.68
CA TRP A 115 -33.86 -7.92 11.69
C TRP A 115 -33.70 -9.05 10.66
N ILE A 116 -33.63 -8.71 9.37
CA ILE A 116 -33.71 -9.66 8.25
C ILE A 116 -32.56 -9.43 7.26
N TRP A 117 -31.89 -10.52 6.88
CA TRP A 117 -30.85 -10.57 5.84
C TRP A 117 -31.39 -11.07 4.50
N GLN A 118 -31.00 -10.42 3.41
CA GLN A 118 -31.46 -10.76 2.06
C GLN A 118 -30.34 -10.59 1.02
N LEU A 119 -30.20 -11.52 0.07
CA LEU A 119 -29.33 -11.33 -1.11
C LEU A 119 -30.07 -10.62 -2.25
N ARG A 120 -29.32 -9.87 -3.06
CA ARG A 120 -29.79 -9.27 -4.31
C ARG A 120 -29.83 -10.31 -5.42
N ASP A 121 -31.03 -10.68 -5.86
CA ASP A 121 -31.22 -11.49 -7.05
C ASP A 121 -31.24 -10.55 -8.27
N TRP A 122 -30.21 -10.63 -9.11
CA TRP A 122 -30.03 -9.74 -10.26
C TRP A 122 -30.86 -10.17 -11.47
N GLU A 123 -31.06 -11.47 -11.68
CA GLU A 123 -31.90 -12.02 -12.75
C GLU A 123 -33.38 -11.64 -12.55
N ALA A 124 -33.89 -11.80 -11.33
CA ALA A 124 -35.26 -11.44 -10.97
C ALA A 124 -35.43 -9.95 -10.60
N GLY A 125 -34.34 -9.18 -10.53
CA GLY A 125 -34.35 -7.80 -10.04
C GLY A 125 -34.87 -7.63 -8.61
N ALA A 126 -34.81 -8.69 -7.80
CA ALA A 126 -35.53 -8.86 -6.53
C ALA A 126 -34.59 -8.86 -5.31
N TRP A 127 -35.13 -9.22 -4.13
CA TRP A 127 -34.35 -9.45 -2.91
C TRP A 127 -34.84 -10.73 -2.23
N VAL A 128 -33.96 -11.70 -2.07
CA VAL A 128 -34.26 -13.05 -1.56
C VAL A 128 -33.82 -13.14 -0.11
N THR A 129 -34.76 -13.40 0.82
CA THR A 129 -34.43 -13.56 2.24
C THR A 129 -33.60 -14.83 2.47
N ILE A 130 -32.47 -14.69 3.17
CA ILE A 130 -31.59 -15.79 3.56
C ILE A 130 -31.61 -16.07 5.07
N GLY A 131 -31.98 -15.09 5.90
CA GLY A 131 -31.90 -15.22 7.36
C GLY A 131 -32.61 -14.10 8.13
N ASP A 132 -32.72 -14.27 9.44
CA ASP A 132 -33.14 -13.27 10.41
C ASP A 132 -32.56 -13.56 11.81
N ASN A 133 -32.70 -12.62 12.75
CA ASN A 133 -32.13 -12.66 14.10
C ASN A 133 -32.78 -13.69 15.06
N ALA A 134 -33.20 -14.87 14.57
CA ALA A 134 -33.98 -15.86 15.32
C ALA A 134 -33.33 -16.45 16.58
N ALA A 135 -32.00 -16.51 16.62
CA ALA A 135 -31.23 -17.04 17.73
C ALA A 135 -30.49 -15.95 18.53
N ALA A 136 -30.76 -14.67 18.24
CA ALA A 136 -30.19 -13.55 18.98
C ALA A 136 -30.58 -13.63 20.46
N GLN A 137 -29.62 -13.37 21.34
CA GLN A 137 -29.86 -13.07 22.75
C GLN A 137 -29.87 -11.55 22.94
N ASP A 138 -30.69 -11.07 23.87
CA ASP A 138 -30.94 -9.64 24.03
C ASP A 138 -29.66 -8.89 24.38
N TRP A 139 -29.25 -7.97 23.49
CA TRP A 139 -28.02 -7.20 23.60
C TRP A 139 -26.73 -8.03 23.83
N VAL A 140 -26.70 -9.26 23.31
CA VAL A 140 -25.53 -10.16 23.33
C VAL A 140 -25.07 -10.51 21.92
N TRP A 141 -23.77 -10.35 21.67
CA TRP A 141 -23.11 -10.71 20.42
C TRP A 141 -23.36 -12.18 20.06
N THR A 142 -24.03 -12.38 18.92
CA THR A 142 -24.53 -13.66 18.43
C THR A 142 -24.10 -13.85 16.98
N ALA A 143 -23.31 -14.89 16.71
CA ALA A 143 -22.91 -15.27 15.37
C ALA A 143 -24.03 -16.02 14.61
N PHE A 144 -24.17 -15.74 13.31
CA PHE A 144 -25.07 -16.47 12.41
C PHE A 144 -24.37 -16.84 11.10
N SER A 145 -24.90 -17.86 10.41
CA SER A 145 -24.49 -18.24 9.06
C SER A 145 -25.72 -18.56 8.21
N PHE A 146 -25.84 -17.94 7.04
CA PHE A 146 -27.02 -17.99 6.18
C PHE A 146 -26.63 -18.45 4.77
N ASN A 147 -27.08 -19.65 4.38
CA ASN A 147 -26.79 -20.21 3.06
C ASN A 147 -27.74 -19.64 1.99
N ALA A 148 -27.20 -19.29 0.82
CA ALA A 148 -27.99 -18.83 -0.32
C ALA A 148 -28.74 -20.00 -1.00
N PRO A 149 -29.94 -19.77 -1.56
CA PRO A 149 -30.66 -20.80 -2.32
C PRO A 149 -30.22 -20.82 -3.80
N ALA A 150 -29.77 -21.96 -4.30
CA ALA A 150 -29.34 -22.13 -5.69
C ALA A 150 -30.41 -21.71 -6.75
N PRO A 151 -30.02 -21.33 -7.99
CA PRO A 151 -28.64 -21.16 -8.46
C PRO A 151 -27.94 -19.98 -7.78
N PHE A 152 -26.61 -20.02 -7.74
CA PHE A 152 -25.79 -19.05 -7.01
C PHE A 152 -25.36 -17.86 -7.89
N SER A 153 -25.08 -18.11 -9.17
CA SER A 153 -24.69 -17.13 -10.20
C SER A 153 -25.56 -15.87 -10.19
N ARG A 154 -26.88 -15.99 -10.06
CA ARG A 154 -27.85 -14.88 -10.05
C ARG A 154 -27.68 -13.85 -8.92
N PHE A 155 -26.94 -14.19 -7.86
CA PHE A 155 -26.61 -13.26 -6.78
C PHE A 155 -25.37 -12.42 -7.08
N VAL A 156 -24.62 -12.79 -8.13
CA VAL A 156 -23.47 -12.07 -8.67
C VAL A 156 -23.93 -11.21 -9.86
N ARG A 157 -23.50 -9.95 -9.92
CA ARG A 157 -23.80 -9.07 -11.05
C ARG A 157 -22.81 -9.32 -12.20
N ALA A 158 -23.30 -9.78 -13.33
CA ALA A 158 -22.49 -10.20 -14.48
C ALA A 158 -21.60 -9.10 -15.11
N SER A 159 -21.77 -7.82 -14.75
CA SER A 159 -20.93 -6.72 -15.24
C SER A 159 -19.65 -6.49 -14.44
N ASP A 160 -19.58 -6.93 -13.18
CA ASP A 160 -18.59 -6.46 -12.21
C ASP A 160 -18.48 -7.32 -10.92
N GLY A 161 -18.94 -8.57 -10.96
CA GLY A 161 -18.83 -9.50 -9.83
C GLY A 161 -19.69 -9.15 -8.60
N GLN A 162 -20.51 -8.10 -8.63
CA GLN A 162 -21.13 -7.58 -7.40
C GLN A 162 -22.23 -8.47 -6.82
N ILE A 163 -22.02 -8.92 -5.59
CA ILE A 163 -23.03 -9.45 -4.67
C ILE A 163 -23.48 -8.32 -3.73
N ARG A 164 -24.74 -8.35 -3.27
CA ARG A 164 -25.22 -7.46 -2.19
C ARG A 164 -25.99 -8.20 -1.13
N VAL A 165 -25.64 -7.96 0.13
CA VAL A 165 -26.36 -8.42 1.32
C VAL A 165 -27.13 -7.23 1.90
N ARG A 166 -28.44 -7.35 2.11
CA ARG A 166 -29.29 -6.31 2.71
C ARG A 166 -29.74 -6.69 4.11
N LEU A 167 -29.42 -5.83 5.06
CA LEU A 167 -30.01 -5.80 6.40
C LEU A 167 -31.22 -4.86 6.42
N LYS A 168 -32.32 -5.29 7.04
CA LYS A 168 -33.50 -4.44 7.23
C LYS A 168 -34.37 -4.86 8.42
N THR A 169 -35.07 -3.89 8.98
CA THR A 169 -36.22 -4.06 9.90
C THR A 169 -37.45 -3.36 9.30
N GLY A 170 -38.62 -3.57 9.91
CA GLY A 170 -39.84 -2.80 9.64
C GLY A 170 -40.33 -1.98 10.84
N SER A 171 -39.55 -1.99 11.92
CA SER A 171 -39.85 -1.39 13.22
C SER A 171 -38.72 -0.45 13.63
N ASP A 172 -39.08 0.53 14.46
CA ASP A 172 -38.28 1.59 15.06
C ASP A 172 -38.16 1.39 16.59
N TYR A 173 -38.04 0.12 17.02
CA TYR A 173 -38.00 -0.25 18.43
C TYR A 173 -36.59 -0.10 19.00
N ASP A 174 -35.58 -0.55 18.26
CA ASP A 174 -34.17 -0.44 18.64
C ASP A 174 -33.24 -0.64 17.44
N ASN A 175 -31.94 -0.38 17.61
CA ASN A 175 -30.92 -0.44 16.57
C ASN A 175 -30.38 -1.86 16.34
N ALA A 176 -29.33 -2.00 15.52
CA ALA A 176 -28.56 -3.23 15.36
C ALA A 176 -27.08 -2.94 15.17
N LEU A 177 -26.23 -3.70 15.86
CA LEU A 177 -24.79 -3.59 15.78
C LEU A 177 -24.23 -4.82 15.07
N LEU A 178 -23.27 -4.64 14.14
CA LEU A 178 -22.47 -5.72 13.55
C LEU A 178 -20.98 -5.38 13.66
N ASP A 179 -20.17 -6.30 14.17
CA ASP A 179 -18.70 -6.31 14.09
C ASP A 179 -18.19 -7.17 12.91
N TYR A 180 -19.03 -8.05 12.39
CA TYR A 180 -18.69 -8.94 11.27
C TYR A 180 -19.85 -9.11 10.29
N GLU A 181 -19.61 -8.92 8.98
CA GLU A 181 -20.49 -9.40 7.89
C GLU A 181 -19.68 -9.76 6.63
N ALA A 182 -19.49 -11.06 6.38
CA ALA A 182 -18.69 -11.60 5.28
C ALA A 182 -19.50 -12.55 4.38
N VAL A 183 -19.05 -12.73 3.13
CA VAL A 183 -19.61 -13.65 2.14
C VAL A 183 -18.56 -14.70 1.76
N LEU A 184 -18.78 -15.94 2.16
CA LEU A 184 -17.98 -17.09 1.74
C LEU A 184 -18.54 -17.64 0.43
N ILE A 185 -17.66 -17.91 -0.52
CA ILE A 185 -17.99 -18.32 -1.89
C ILE A 185 -17.19 -19.58 -2.21
N THR A 186 -17.87 -20.72 -2.35
CA THR A 186 -17.28 -21.98 -2.79
C THR A 186 -17.50 -22.15 -4.28
N TYR A 187 -16.46 -22.52 -5.02
CA TYR A 187 -16.49 -22.68 -6.47
C TYR A 187 -15.58 -23.82 -6.92
N ASP A 188 -15.95 -24.47 -8.03
CA ASP A 188 -15.16 -25.56 -8.60
C ASP A 188 -14.07 -24.99 -9.53
N ASN A 189 -12.80 -25.33 -9.29
CA ASN A 189 -11.72 -24.92 -10.18
C ASN A 189 -11.86 -25.65 -11.52
N ALA A 190 -12.17 -24.88 -12.57
CA ALA A 190 -12.37 -25.43 -13.91
C ALA A 190 -11.03 -25.94 -14.49
N SER A 191 -10.85 -27.26 -14.54
CA SER A 191 -9.73 -27.88 -15.23
C SER A 191 -9.80 -27.51 -16.72
N THR A 192 -8.95 -26.58 -17.17
CA THR A 192 -9.04 -25.95 -18.49
C THR A 192 -8.95 -27.01 -19.59
N PRO A 193 -9.98 -27.20 -20.44
CA PRO A 193 -9.92 -28.18 -21.51
C PRO A 193 -8.79 -27.82 -22.47
N THR A 194 -7.83 -28.73 -22.66
CA THR A 194 -6.66 -28.46 -23.50
C THR A 194 -7.12 -28.18 -24.93
N HIS A 195 -7.03 -26.91 -25.36
CA HIS A 195 -7.39 -26.47 -26.70
C HIS A 195 -6.40 -27.05 -27.72
N THR A 196 -6.67 -28.28 -28.15
CA THR A 196 -5.92 -28.97 -29.20
C THR A 196 -6.04 -28.14 -30.48
N PRO A 197 -4.92 -27.70 -31.11
CA PRO A 197 -4.97 -26.73 -32.20
C PRO A 197 -5.73 -27.29 -33.41
N THR A 198 -6.86 -26.67 -33.74
CA THR A 198 -7.74 -27.08 -34.84
C THR A 198 -7.05 -26.88 -36.18
N SER A 199 -6.68 -27.99 -36.83
CA SER A 199 -6.04 -27.97 -38.16
C SER A 199 -6.95 -27.33 -39.22
N THR A 200 -6.45 -26.30 -39.90
CA THR A 200 -7.18 -25.59 -40.97
C THR A 200 -7.63 -26.54 -42.09
N PRO A 201 -8.94 -26.64 -42.40
CA PRO A 201 -9.44 -27.61 -43.36
C PRO A 201 -9.15 -27.21 -44.81
N THR A 202 -8.38 -28.05 -45.52
CA THR A 202 -8.33 -28.02 -46.99
C THR A 202 -9.59 -28.72 -47.55
N PRO A 203 -10.30 -28.15 -48.55
CA PRO A 203 -11.64 -28.63 -48.92
C PRO A 203 -11.65 -29.81 -49.92
N THR A 204 -12.79 -30.50 -49.99
CA THR A 204 -13.29 -31.36 -51.11
C THR A 204 -12.81 -32.84 -51.13
N PRO A 205 -13.64 -33.86 -51.47
CA PRO A 205 -15.12 -33.93 -51.61
C PRO A 205 -15.82 -34.97 -50.69
N THR A 206 -17.16 -34.91 -50.65
CA THR A 206 -18.07 -35.73 -49.81
C THR A 206 -18.51 -37.06 -50.47
N PHE A 207 -18.74 -38.13 -49.69
CA PHE A 207 -19.66 -39.24 -50.01
C PHE A 207 -20.30 -39.89 -48.75
N THR A 208 -21.26 -40.82 -48.94
CA THR A 208 -22.46 -41.02 -48.06
C THR A 208 -22.46 -42.34 -47.24
N PRO A 209 -23.07 -42.42 -46.02
CA PRO A 209 -22.97 -43.59 -45.10
C PRO A 209 -24.17 -44.57 -45.08
N THR A 210 -24.01 -45.79 -44.52
CA THR A 210 -25.08 -46.78 -44.15
C THR A 210 -24.53 -47.89 -43.18
N PRO A 211 -25.31 -48.85 -42.56
CA PRO A 211 -25.45 -48.86 -41.08
C PRO A 211 -25.36 -50.20 -40.28
N THR A 212 -25.19 -50.07 -38.95
CA THR A 212 -25.83 -50.75 -37.77
C THR A 212 -26.23 -52.25 -37.73
N ALA A 213 -25.71 -52.99 -36.72
CA ALA A 213 -26.43 -53.91 -35.76
C ALA A 213 -25.42 -54.50 -34.73
N THR A 214 -25.53 -54.49 -33.38
CA THR A 214 -26.55 -54.95 -32.38
C THR A 214 -26.40 -56.43 -31.94
N PHE A 215 -26.21 -56.69 -30.61
CA PHE A 215 -26.88 -57.72 -29.74
C PHE A 215 -26.07 -58.22 -28.50
N THR A 216 -26.80 -58.62 -27.45
CA THR A 216 -26.42 -59.10 -26.07
C THR A 216 -26.93 -60.57 -25.86
N PRO A 217 -26.93 -61.28 -24.68
CA PRO A 217 -26.29 -61.13 -23.33
C PRO A 217 -25.76 -62.44 -22.62
N THR A 218 -25.14 -62.29 -21.40
CA THR A 218 -25.01 -63.26 -20.24
C THR A 218 -24.35 -64.66 -20.42
N PRO A 219 -24.04 -65.48 -19.35
CA PRO A 219 -23.90 -65.27 -17.88
C PRO A 219 -22.62 -65.88 -17.19
N THR A 220 -22.51 -65.76 -15.85
CA THR A 220 -21.44 -66.23 -14.91
C THR A 220 -21.51 -67.74 -14.53
N PRO A 221 -20.44 -68.38 -13.95
CA PRO A 221 -20.33 -68.52 -12.46
C PRO A 221 -18.88 -68.67 -11.84
N THR A 222 -18.83 -68.79 -10.50
CA THR A 222 -17.69 -68.92 -9.51
C THR A 222 -17.28 -70.41 -9.21
N PRO A 223 -16.46 -70.86 -8.19
CA PRO A 223 -15.69 -70.21 -7.07
C PRO A 223 -14.25 -70.77 -6.65
N THR A 224 -13.56 -70.04 -5.73
CA THR A 224 -12.64 -70.44 -4.59
C THR A 224 -11.45 -71.44 -4.67
N SER A 225 -10.31 -71.08 -4.02
CA SER A 225 -9.76 -71.72 -2.77
C SER A 225 -8.50 -71.01 -2.19
N THR A 226 -8.15 -71.26 -0.92
CA THR A 226 -7.05 -70.61 -0.12
C THR A 226 -6.11 -71.66 0.51
N PRO A 227 -4.84 -71.34 0.93
CA PRO A 227 -4.55 -71.12 2.38
C PRO A 227 -3.33 -70.22 2.77
N THR A 228 -3.45 -69.56 3.95
CA THR A 228 -2.51 -69.36 5.13
C THR A 228 -0.97 -69.24 4.92
N PHE A 229 -0.16 -68.41 5.60
CA PHE A 229 0.21 -68.26 7.05
C PHE A 229 1.13 -67.01 7.25
N THR A 230 1.59 -66.49 8.42
CA THR A 230 1.12 -66.36 9.84
C THR A 230 2.13 -65.47 10.64
N PRO A 231 1.73 -64.57 11.57
CA PRO A 231 2.63 -63.69 12.37
C PRO A 231 2.72 -64.02 13.88
N THR A 232 3.74 -63.51 14.61
CA THR A 232 3.87 -63.68 16.09
C THR A 232 4.69 -62.62 16.87
N HIS A 233 4.10 -62.11 17.98
CA HIS A 233 4.71 -61.68 19.28
C HIS A 233 5.68 -60.47 19.37
N THR A 234 5.80 -59.70 20.47
CA THR A 234 4.98 -59.47 21.70
C THR A 234 5.50 -58.19 22.44
N PRO A 235 4.67 -57.37 23.13
CA PRO A 235 5.10 -56.13 23.81
C PRO A 235 5.32 -56.26 25.34
N THR A 236 5.88 -55.21 25.98
CA THR A 236 5.57 -54.63 27.33
C THR A 236 6.79 -54.27 28.18
N ALA A 237 6.92 -53.00 28.60
CA ALA A 237 7.43 -52.57 29.92
C ALA A 237 7.13 -51.07 30.14
N THR A 238 6.82 -50.66 31.38
CA THR A 238 6.42 -49.27 31.73
C THR A 238 7.23 -48.77 32.94
N SER A 239 7.61 -47.49 32.95
CA SER A 239 8.01 -46.80 34.19
C SER A 239 7.78 -45.29 34.12
N THR A 240 6.81 -44.79 34.89
CA THR A 240 6.68 -43.36 35.24
C THR A 240 7.43 -43.10 36.55
N PRO A 241 8.13 -41.96 36.69
CA PRO A 241 7.89 -41.19 37.91
C PRO A 241 7.93 -39.65 37.75
N THR A 242 7.05 -38.99 38.52
CA THR A 242 7.20 -37.66 39.16
C THR A 242 7.63 -36.43 38.35
N SER A 243 6.73 -35.45 38.30
CA SER A 243 7.05 -34.04 38.03
C SER A 243 7.56 -33.31 39.28
N GLN A 244 8.54 -32.41 39.11
CA GLN A 244 8.82 -31.28 40.00
C GLN A 244 9.14 -30.05 39.11
N PRO A 245 8.75 -28.82 39.49
CA PRO A 245 8.82 -27.68 38.59
C PRO A 245 10.16 -26.92 38.67
N THR A 246 10.65 -26.43 37.53
CA THR A 246 11.79 -25.50 37.45
C THR A 246 11.59 -24.51 36.30
N ALA A 247 11.73 -23.22 36.60
CA ALA A 247 11.92 -22.09 35.68
C ALA A 247 11.02 -21.99 34.42
N THR A 248 9.99 -21.14 34.51
CA THR A 248 9.47 -20.40 33.35
C THR A 248 10.60 -19.59 32.71
N PRO A 249 10.74 -19.54 31.37
CA PRO A 249 11.64 -18.58 30.73
C PRO A 249 11.14 -17.16 30.98
N THR A 250 12.02 -16.27 31.44
CA THR A 250 11.71 -14.85 31.60
C THR A 250 11.47 -14.23 30.22
N PRO A 251 10.41 -13.42 30.01
CA PRO A 251 10.33 -12.56 28.84
C PRO A 251 11.57 -11.68 28.71
N GLY A 252 11.99 -11.39 27.48
CA GLY A 252 13.01 -10.36 27.24
C GLY A 252 12.53 -9.02 27.80
N SER A 253 13.45 -8.23 28.36
CA SER A 253 13.16 -6.85 28.72
C SER A 253 12.87 -6.05 27.46
N GLY A 254 11.64 -5.54 27.33
CA GLY A 254 11.36 -4.50 26.33
C GLY A 254 12.17 -3.25 26.62
N ASP A 255 12.53 -2.51 25.56
CA ASP A 255 13.38 -1.34 25.70
C ASP A 255 12.66 -0.18 26.40
N SER A 256 13.46 0.61 27.14
CA SER A 256 12.97 1.75 27.89
C SER A 256 12.90 2.98 27.00
N GLN A 257 11.72 3.24 26.43
CA GLN A 257 11.45 4.41 25.60
C GLN A 257 11.10 5.64 26.48
N THR A 258 11.14 6.84 25.91
CA THR A 258 10.72 8.08 26.60
C THR A 258 10.16 9.09 25.62
N ASP A 259 8.89 9.44 25.81
CA ASP A 259 8.16 10.39 24.97
C ASP A 259 8.05 11.74 25.67
N THR A 260 8.27 12.82 24.92
CA THR A 260 8.11 14.21 25.39
C THR A 260 6.71 14.69 25.03
N LEU A 261 5.82 14.80 26.02
CA LEU A 261 4.48 15.35 25.82
C LEU A 261 4.50 16.88 25.99
N LEU A 262 4.05 17.59 24.95
CA LEU A 262 3.84 19.03 24.95
C LEU A 262 2.43 19.37 25.45
N ALA A 263 2.21 20.61 25.92
CA ALA A 263 0.93 20.99 26.50
C ALA A 263 -0.17 21.15 25.44
N ASP A 264 -1.27 20.38 25.54
CA ASP A 264 -2.45 20.50 24.68
C ASP A 264 -3.20 21.82 24.90
N SER A 265 -3.20 22.26 26.16
CA SER A 265 -3.91 23.45 26.65
C SER A 265 -3.40 23.83 28.04
N TYR A 266 -3.57 25.09 28.42
CA TYR A 266 -3.51 25.50 29.81
C TYR A 266 -4.89 26.00 30.29
N THR A 267 -5.08 26.14 31.60
CA THR A 267 -6.30 26.69 32.21
C THR A 267 -5.96 27.37 33.53
N THR A 268 -6.06 28.69 33.57
CA THR A 268 -6.02 29.47 34.80
C THR A 268 -7.33 29.32 35.58
N THR A 269 -7.23 29.24 36.91
CA THR A 269 -8.39 29.03 37.81
C THR A 269 -8.42 29.99 39.00
N ARG A 270 -7.42 30.89 39.09
CA ARG A 270 -7.22 32.01 40.01
C ARG A 270 -5.87 32.67 39.64
N GLY A 271 -5.69 33.98 39.86
CA GLY A 271 -4.78 34.78 39.02
C GLY A 271 -5.37 35.01 37.62
N ASP A 272 -4.57 35.58 36.73
CA ASP A 272 -4.87 35.72 35.29
C ASP A 272 -3.74 35.04 34.48
N ASP A 273 -3.82 35.11 33.15
CA ASP A 273 -2.67 34.82 32.28
C ASP A 273 -2.60 35.81 31.12
N GLY A 274 -1.39 36.04 30.58
CA GLY A 274 -1.14 37.04 29.53
C GLY A 274 -1.81 36.76 28.18
N GLY A 275 -2.56 35.66 28.06
CA GLY A 275 -3.31 35.29 26.86
C GLY A 275 -2.45 34.77 25.70
N GLN A 276 -1.18 34.44 25.95
CA GLN A 276 -0.29 33.85 24.96
C GLN A 276 -0.76 32.45 24.52
N SER A 277 -0.33 32.00 23.34
CA SER A 277 -0.65 30.66 22.86
C SER A 277 -0.03 29.58 23.75
N VAL A 278 -0.70 28.44 23.93
CA VAL A 278 -0.10 27.27 24.60
C VAL A 278 1.16 26.76 23.87
N THR A 279 1.33 27.09 22.58
CA THR A 279 2.56 26.82 21.83
C THR A 279 3.78 27.57 22.35
N ALA A 280 3.60 28.66 23.10
CA ALA A 280 4.66 29.36 23.84
C ALA A 280 5.09 28.60 25.12
N LEU A 281 4.70 27.32 25.26
CA LEU A 281 5.25 26.36 26.23
C LEU A 281 5.99 25.19 25.55
N HIS A 282 6.10 25.20 24.21
CA HIS A 282 6.55 24.04 23.42
C HIS A 282 8.05 24.09 23.06
N VAL A 283 8.69 25.25 23.14
CA VAL A 283 10.07 25.46 22.68
C VAL A 283 10.85 26.23 23.74
N GLN A 284 11.97 25.66 24.20
CA GLN A 284 12.87 26.36 25.11
C GLN A 284 13.79 27.31 24.32
N ASP A 285 13.30 28.52 23.98
CA ASP A 285 14.08 29.53 23.26
C ASP A 285 14.47 30.77 24.10
N GLN A 286 13.93 30.93 25.33
CA GLN A 286 14.26 32.06 26.19
C GLN A 286 15.44 31.75 27.13
N SER A 287 16.41 32.67 27.23
CA SER A 287 17.66 32.47 27.97
C SER A 287 18.09 33.70 28.76
N GLY A 288 18.94 33.54 29.79
CA GLY A 288 19.51 34.69 30.51
C GLY A 288 18.43 35.66 31.03
N ASP A 289 18.49 36.92 30.57
CA ASP A 289 17.52 37.97 30.83
C ASP A 289 16.56 38.29 29.66
N ASP A 290 16.47 37.43 28.64
CA ASP A 290 15.57 37.54 27.47
C ASP A 290 14.10 37.80 27.86
N ASP A 291 13.37 38.50 26.98
CA ASP A 291 12.04 39.04 27.28
C ASP A 291 11.21 39.26 25.98
N ASP A 292 10.92 38.17 25.26
CA ASP A 292 10.06 38.21 24.05
C ASP A 292 8.65 37.71 24.34
N TRP A 293 7.69 38.65 24.37
CA TRP A 293 6.32 38.47 24.86
C TRP A 293 5.55 37.33 24.18
N ASP A 294 5.78 37.08 22.89
CA ASP A 294 5.06 36.07 22.12
C ASP A 294 5.63 34.64 22.32
N ASN A 295 6.80 34.50 22.96
CA ASN A 295 7.54 33.24 23.11
C ASN A 295 7.50 32.66 24.54
N TYR A 296 6.79 33.30 25.48
CA TYR A 296 6.51 32.75 26.81
C TYR A 296 5.04 32.93 27.21
N VAL A 297 4.56 32.14 28.18
CA VAL A 297 3.29 32.39 28.88
C VAL A 297 3.57 33.10 30.20
N GLU A 298 2.88 34.22 30.44
CA GLU A 298 2.88 34.90 31.75
C GLU A 298 1.72 34.37 32.63
N PHE A 299 2.03 34.12 33.91
CA PHE A 299 1.08 33.68 34.92
C PHE A 299 0.90 34.75 36.01
N ASP A 300 -0.13 35.58 35.84
CA ASP A 300 -0.41 36.75 36.68
C ASP A 300 -0.93 36.40 38.07
N THR A 301 -0.44 37.11 39.09
CA THR A 301 -0.92 36.94 40.46
C THR A 301 -2.01 37.95 40.86
N ASP A 302 -3.17 37.46 41.32
CA ASP A 302 -4.11 38.28 42.09
C ASP A 302 -3.77 38.24 43.60
N SER A 303 -4.51 38.98 44.44
CA SER A 303 -4.22 39.22 45.88
C SER A 303 -4.08 38.00 46.80
N ASP A 304 -4.39 36.77 46.36
CA ASP A 304 -4.02 35.53 47.07
C ASP A 304 -3.08 34.58 46.25
N GLY A 305 -2.47 35.07 45.17
CA GLY A 305 -1.55 34.37 44.25
C GLY A 305 -2.19 33.59 43.08
N TYR A 306 -1.41 33.15 42.10
CA TYR A 306 -1.88 32.36 40.94
C TYR A 306 -2.21 30.88 41.24
N ARG A 307 -3.13 30.29 40.46
CA ARG A 307 -3.38 28.84 40.38
C ARG A 307 -3.98 28.43 39.02
N GLY A 308 -3.23 27.68 38.22
CA GLY A 308 -3.68 27.12 36.94
C GLY A 308 -2.91 25.86 36.54
N TYR A 309 -3.38 25.16 35.51
CA TYR A 309 -2.80 23.86 35.11
C TYR A 309 -2.69 23.71 33.60
N ARG A 310 -1.66 22.99 33.14
CA ARG A 310 -1.55 22.46 31.77
C ARG A 310 -2.17 21.06 31.70
N THR A 311 -2.65 20.72 30.52
CA THR A 311 -3.16 19.42 30.14
C THR A 311 -2.22 18.80 29.12
N TYR A 312 -1.92 17.52 29.28
CA TYR A 312 -1.10 16.73 28.37
C TYR A 312 -1.83 15.42 28.09
N THR A 313 -1.80 14.94 26.85
CA THR A 313 -2.47 13.70 26.46
C THR A 313 -1.43 12.62 26.17
N LEU A 314 -1.45 11.54 26.96
CA LEU A 314 -0.61 10.38 26.69
C LEU A 314 -1.10 9.68 25.40
N PRO A 315 -0.22 9.43 24.41
CA PRO A 315 -0.55 8.66 23.22
C PRO A 315 -1.19 7.31 23.56
N ALA A 316 -2.25 6.93 22.84
CA ALA A 316 -2.98 5.68 23.06
C ALA A 316 -2.14 4.40 22.78
N SER A 317 -0.96 4.55 22.18
CA SER A 317 0.07 3.52 22.02
C SER A 317 0.80 3.17 23.33
N ILE A 318 0.80 4.06 24.33
CA ILE A 318 1.48 3.85 25.61
C ILE A 318 0.47 3.37 26.65
N ASP A 319 0.53 2.10 27.02
CA ASP A 319 -0.22 1.58 28.16
C ASP A 319 0.27 2.26 29.46
N PRO A 320 -0.60 2.97 30.22
CA PRO A 320 -0.22 3.62 31.47
C PRO A 320 0.40 2.68 32.51
N ALA A 321 0.12 1.36 32.46
CA ALA A 321 0.72 0.37 33.33
C ALA A 321 2.20 0.08 33.03
N THR A 322 2.68 0.41 31.83
CA THR A 322 4.09 0.24 31.41
C THR A 322 4.99 1.41 31.81
N ILE A 323 4.44 2.50 32.33
CA ILE A 323 5.19 3.71 32.67
C ILE A 323 6.12 3.46 33.87
N THR A 324 7.42 3.63 33.64
CA THR A 324 8.52 3.42 34.60
C THR A 324 9.07 4.73 35.18
N ALA A 325 8.85 5.88 34.53
CA ALA A 325 9.05 7.20 35.13
C ALA A 325 8.15 8.27 34.48
N ILE A 326 7.88 9.33 35.24
CA ILE A 326 7.35 10.61 34.71
C ILE A 326 8.24 11.73 35.25
N GLN A 327 8.70 12.61 34.37
CA GLN A 327 9.44 13.83 34.70
C GLN A 327 8.75 15.03 34.08
N VAL A 328 8.53 16.09 34.86
CA VAL A 328 8.15 17.40 34.31
C VAL A 328 9.43 18.21 34.13
N GLN A 329 9.65 18.75 32.93
CA GLN A 329 10.71 19.71 32.64
C GLN A 329 10.10 21.10 32.49
N VAL A 330 10.80 22.12 32.98
CA VAL A 330 10.43 23.54 32.81
C VAL A 330 11.65 24.41 32.55
N ASN A 331 11.44 25.51 31.84
CA ASN A 331 12.32 26.68 31.89
C ASN A 331 11.51 27.87 32.42
N TYR A 332 11.98 28.50 33.48
CA TYR A 332 11.21 29.45 34.31
C TYR A 332 12.00 30.74 34.53
N ARG A 333 11.31 31.88 34.43
CA ARG A 333 11.81 33.19 34.86
C ARG A 333 10.81 33.85 35.81
N GLY A 334 11.33 34.58 36.79
CA GLY A 334 10.54 35.19 37.86
C GLY A 334 11.31 35.20 39.18
N PRO A 335 10.64 35.46 40.31
CA PRO A 335 11.29 35.63 41.60
C PRO A 335 11.83 34.32 42.18
N VAL A 336 12.90 34.43 42.96
CA VAL A 336 13.41 33.31 43.77
C VAL A 336 12.43 32.85 44.85
N LYS A 337 12.51 31.55 45.17
CA LYS A 337 11.77 30.88 46.25
C LYS A 337 11.82 31.57 47.63
N ALA A 338 12.83 32.38 47.90
CA ALA A 338 12.98 33.11 49.15
C ALA A 338 11.93 34.21 49.32
N ASP A 339 11.58 34.89 48.23
CA ASP A 339 10.65 36.01 48.19
C ASP A 339 9.24 35.52 47.79
N GLN A 340 9.14 34.62 46.80
CA GLN A 340 7.87 34.00 46.42
C GLN A 340 8.04 32.53 46.00
N ARG A 341 7.23 31.63 46.58
CA ARG A 341 7.32 30.18 46.33
C ARG A 341 6.30 29.70 45.30
N TRP A 342 6.75 29.50 44.07
CA TRP A 342 6.01 28.83 43.00
C TRP A 342 6.15 27.32 43.09
N VAL A 343 5.05 26.57 42.95
CA VAL A 343 4.96 25.13 43.25
C VAL A 343 4.31 24.36 42.11
N TRP A 344 4.96 23.28 41.67
CA TRP A 344 4.45 22.35 40.65
C TRP A 344 3.86 21.10 41.29
N GLN A 345 2.72 20.65 40.74
CA GLN A 345 1.97 19.49 41.25
C GLN A 345 1.35 18.66 40.13
N LEU A 346 1.46 17.33 40.19
CA LEU A 346 0.72 16.42 39.30
C LEU A 346 -0.69 16.13 39.84
N ARG A 347 -1.63 15.88 38.93
CA ARG A 347 -2.97 15.40 39.24
C ARG A 347 -2.95 13.89 39.50
N ASP A 348 -3.16 13.49 40.75
CA ASP A 348 -3.44 12.10 41.10
C ASP A 348 -4.92 11.82 40.84
N TRP A 349 -5.22 10.95 39.88
CA TRP A 349 -6.59 10.62 39.49
C TRP A 349 -7.23 9.59 40.43
N ASP A 350 -6.47 8.58 40.87
CA ASP A 350 -6.93 7.55 41.81
C ASP A 350 -7.34 8.16 43.16
N ALA A 351 -6.53 9.08 43.69
CA ALA A 351 -6.82 9.80 44.93
C ALA A 351 -7.67 11.08 44.72
N GLY A 352 -7.93 11.48 43.47
CA GLY A 352 -8.61 12.72 43.12
C GLY A 352 -7.87 13.99 43.60
N ALA A 353 -6.56 13.89 43.89
CA ALA A 353 -5.77 14.85 44.64
C ALA A 353 -4.71 15.56 43.76
N TRP A 354 -3.91 16.44 44.37
CA TRP A 354 -2.78 17.10 43.71
C TRP A 354 -1.51 16.85 44.52
N VAL A 355 -0.51 16.22 43.90
CA VAL A 355 0.73 15.77 44.53
C VAL A 355 1.85 16.72 44.11
N THR A 356 2.48 17.40 45.08
CA THR A 356 3.62 18.28 44.82
C THR A 356 4.82 17.48 44.32
N ILE A 357 5.38 17.91 43.19
CA ILE A 357 6.61 17.33 42.61
C ILE A 357 7.83 18.24 42.82
N GLY A 358 7.63 19.56 42.99
CA GLY A 358 8.71 20.49 43.24
C GLY A 358 8.27 21.95 43.39
N ASP A 359 9.25 22.85 43.46
CA ASP A 359 9.10 24.31 43.55
C ASP A 359 10.31 25.04 42.94
N ASN A 360 10.23 26.37 42.81
CA ASN A 360 11.25 27.25 42.21
C ASN A 360 12.56 27.38 43.03
N ALA A 361 12.99 26.32 43.73
CA ALA A 361 14.24 26.29 44.51
C ALA A 361 15.53 26.36 43.67
N ALA A 362 15.45 25.99 42.40
CA ALA A 362 16.57 26.03 41.46
C ALA A 362 16.69 27.36 40.71
N ALA A 363 15.62 28.16 40.66
CA ALA A 363 15.56 29.41 39.91
C ALA A 363 16.58 30.44 40.40
N THR A 364 17.18 31.17 39.46
CA THR A 364 17.91 32.42 39.72
C THR A 364 16.97 33.61 39.51
N ASP A 365 17.10 34.65 40.33
CA ASP A 365 16.16 35.77 40.35
C ASP A 365 16.09 36.48 39.00
N TRP A 366 14.91 36.49 38.39
CA TRP A 366 14.62 37.09 37.08
C TRP A 366 15.52 36.62 35.91
N VAL A 367 16.09 35.42 36.03
CA VAL A 367 16.90 34.76 35.00
C VAL A 367 16.23 33.45 34.56
N TRP A 368 16.11 33.24 33.25
CA TRP A 368 15.62 31.99 32.67
C TRP A 368 16.43 30.79 33.16
N THR A 369 15.77 29.93 33.94
CA THR A 369 16.40 28.80 34.62
C THR A 369 15.64 27.51 34.31
N ALA A 370 16.31 26.60 33.60
CA ALA A 370 15.79 25.26 33.34
C ALA A 370 15.97 24.33 34.55
N PHE A 371 14.91 23.60 34.92
CA PHE A 371 14.96 22.55 35.95
C PHE A 371 13.89 21.47 35.72
N SER A 372 14.02 20.34 36.41
CA SER A 372 13.13 19.19 36.24
C SER A 372 12.69 18.56 37.56
N PHE A 373 11.49 17.96 37.54
CA PHE A 373 10.82 17.37 38.69
C PHE A 373 10.39 15.94 38.38
N ASN A 374 10.95 14.96 39.09
CA ASN A 374 10.55 13.56 38.96
C ASN A 374 9.26 13.30 39.77
N ALA A 375 8.29 12.63 39.17
CA ALA A 375 7.08 12.19 39.85
C ALA A 375 7.41 11.09 40.90
N PRO A 376 6.68 11.01 42.02
CA PRO A 376 6.81 9.87 42.94
C PRO A 376 6.21 8.61 42.32
N ALA A 377 6.83 7.44 42.58
CA ALA A 377 6.48 6.16 41.98
C ALA A 377 5.01 5.71 42.20
N SER A 378 4.58 4.73 41.39
CA SER A 378 3.19 4.49 40.95
C SER A 378 2.74 5.57 39.97
N PHE A 379 3.27 5.52 38.74
CA PHE A 379 3.13 6.58 37.74
C PHE A 379 1.77 6.59 37.03
N SER A 380 1.19 5.42 36.79
CA SER A 380 -0.10 5.24 36.12
C SER A 380 -1.24 6.11 36.68
N ARG A 381 -1.30 6.33 38.01
CA ARG A 381 -2.32 7.17 38.67
C ARG A 381 -2.31 8.64 38.23
N PHE A 382 -1.23 9.11 37.62
CA PHE A 382 -1.12 10.48 37.09
C PHE A 382 -1.68 10.61 35.67
N VAL A 383 -2.00 9.49 35.02
CA VAL A 383 -2.68 9.39 33.72
C VAL A 383 -4.15 9.09 33.96
N ARG A 384 -5.06 9.77 33.27
CA ARG A 384 -6.50 9.48 33.37
C ARG A 384 -6.85 8.31 32.45
N THR A 385 -7.35 7.22 33.03
CA THR A 385 -7.64 5.96 32.32
C THR A 385 -8.74 6.05 31.25
N SER A 386 -9.51 7.14 31.19
CA SER A 386 -10.53 7.36 30.15
C SER A 386 -9.99 7.87 28.82
N ASP A 387 -8.85 8.58 28.83
CA ASP A 387 -8.44 9.47 27.73
C ASP A 387 -6.95 9.90 27.79
N GLY A 388 -6.09 9.14 28.48
CA GLY A 388 -4.64 9.40 28.55
C GLY A 388 -4.24 10.68 29.32
N GLN A 389 -5.18 11.40 29.93
CA GLN A 389 -4.93 12.77 30.36
C GLN A 389 -4.03 12.90 31.60
N ILE A 390 -2.89 13.55 31.46
CA ILE A 390 -2.02 14.03 32.54
C ILE A 390 -2.29 15.52 32.77
N ARG A 391 -2.13 16.00 34.01
CA ARG A 391 -2.19 17.44 34.32
C ARG A 391 -1.09 17.88 35.28
N VAL A 392 -0.42 18.97 34.92
CA VAL A 392 0.57 19.67 35.75
C VAL A 392 -0.02 21.00 36.21
N ARG A 393 -0.04 21.27 37.52
CA ARG A 393 -0.52 22.52 38.10
C ARG A 393 0.64 23.36 38.61
N LEU A 394 0.71 24.60 38.14
CA LEU A 394 1.49 25.67 38.75
C LEU A 394 0.61 26.42 39.76
N LYS A 395 1.17 26.78 40.91
CA LYS A 395 0.51 27.69 41.85
C LYS A 395 1.49 28.41 42.78
N THR A 396 1.12 29.61 43.18
CA THR A 396 1.70 30.33 44.33
C THR A 396 0.60 30.54 45.40
N GLY A 397 0.87 31.33 46.43
CA GLY A 397 -0.07 31.73 47.48
C GLY A 397 0.21 33.14 47.99
N SER A 398 0.84 33.95 47.14
CA SER A 398 1.30 35.31 47.38
C SER A 398 1.23 36.06 46.05
N ASP A 399 0.93 37.34 46.16
CA ASP A 399 0.80 38.41 45.18
C ASP A 399 2.09 39.23 45.01
N TYR A 400 3.25 38.64 45.31
CA TYR A 400 4.54 39.35 45.29
C TYR A 400 4.98 39.74 43.87
N ASP A 401 4.93 38.77 42.94
CA ASP A 401 5.29 38.96 41.54
C ASP A 401 4.70 37.84 40.66
N ASN A 402 4.91 37.94 39.35
CA ASN A 402 4.44 36.99 38.34
C ASN A 402 5.43 35.84 38.09
N ALA A 403 5.09 34.92 37.17
CA ALA A 403 5.99 33.88 36.69
C ALA A 403 5.87 33.72 35.17
N LEU A 404 7.01 33.57 34.49
CA LEU A 404 7.11 33.38 33.05
C LEU A 404 7.64 31.96 32.75
N MET A 405 7.17 31.38 31.64
CA MET A 405 7.55 30.03 31.21
C MET A 405 7.47 29.95 29.67
N ASP A 406 8.57 29.61 29.00
CA ASP A 406 8.69 29.33 27.56
C ASP A 406 8.60 27.83 27.25
N TYR A 407 8.91 26.98 28.25
CA TYR A 407 8.88 25.54 28.12
C TYR A 407 8.26 24.86 29.34
N GLU A 408 7.23 24.03 29.14
CA GLU A 408 6.87 22.95 30.07
C GLU A 408 6.44 21.69 29.31
N ALA A 409 7.17 20.59 29.55
CA ALA A 409 6.89 19.30 28.94
C ALA A 409 6.84 18.18 29.99
N VAL A 410 6.06 17.14 29.71
CA VAL A 410 5.99 15.92 30.51
C VAL A 410 6.69 14.79 29.77
N LEU A 411 7.87 14.41 30.23
CA LEU A 411 8.59 13.24 29.73
C LEU A 411 8.02 11.99 30.42
N VAL A 412 7.55 11.04 29.63
CA VAL A 412 7.01 9.76 30.10
C VAL A 412 7.93 8.63 29.65
N THR A 413 8.67 8.05 30.58
CA THR A 413 9.51 6.87 30.34
C THR A 413 8.69 5.61 30.58
N TYR A 414 8.67 4.68 29.63
CA TYR A 414 7.91 3.45 29.71
C TYR A 414 8.69 2.26 29.16
N THR A 415 8.39 1.07 29.66
CA THR A 415 8.85 -0.17 29.04
C THR A 415 7.95 -0.46 27.85
N ALA A 416 8.44 -0.16 26.65
CA ALA A 416 7.72 -0.53 25.45
C ALA A 416 7.57 -2.07 25.39
N PRO A 417 6.55 -2.60 24.67
CA PRO A 417 6.67 -3.92 24.08
C PRO A 417 8.00 -4.04 23.30
N ALA A 418 8.47 -5.25 23.02
CA ALA A 418 9.60 -5.43 22.10
C ALA A 418 9.15 -5.08 20.67
N THR A 419 9.16 -3.79 20.34
CA THR A 419 8.64 -3.26 19.08
C THR A 419 9.60 -3.62 17.94
N PRO A 420 9.13 -4.28 16.86
CA PRO A 420 9.92 -4.42 15.64
C PRO A 420 10.20 -3.03 15.04
N THR A 421 11.25 -2.91 14.23
CA THR A 421 11.63 -1.65 13.54
C THR A 421 10.41 -1.05 12.83
N PRO A 422 10.15 0.28 12.94
CA PRO A 422 8.99 0.92 12.33
C PRO A 422 9.07 0.82 10.81
N THR A 423 8.44 -0.24 10.31
CA THR A 423 8.27 -0.53 8.90
C THR A 423 7.16 0.39 8.39
N PRO A 424 7.28 1.02 7.21
CA PRO A 424 6.16 1.77 6.62
C PRO A 424 4.95 0.84 6.55
N THR A 425 3.92 1.17 7.35
CA THR A 425 2.70 0.35 7.47
C THR A 425 1.84 0.60 6.26
N MET A 426 2.19 -0.14 5.21
CA MET A 426 1.46 -0.22 3.97
C MET A 426 0.02 -0.61 4.21
N THR A 427 -0.90 0.20 3.69
CA THR A 427 -2.31 -0.17 3.56
C THR A 427 -2.40 -1.21 2.44
N PRO A 428 -2.71 -2.48 2.73
CA PRO A 428 -2.79 -3.50 1.69
C PRO A 428 -4.00 -3.22 0.80
N THR A 429 -3.78 -3.16 -0.52
CA THR A 429 -4.75 -2.79 -1.55
C THR A 429 -5.32 -1.35 -1.42
N PRO A 430 -5.00 -0.44 -2.35
CA PRO A 430 -5.83 0.74 -2.59
C PRO A 430 -7.30 0.34 -2.77
N GLY A 431 -8.22 1.09 -2.13
CA GLY A 431 -9.65 0.83 -2.25
C GLY A 431 -10.11 0.90 -3.71
N PRO A 432 -11.10 0.07 -4.12
CA PRO A 432 -11.51 -0.03 -5.52
C PRO A 432 -11.83 1.35 -6.09
N THR A 433 -11.25 1.68 -7.26
CA THR A 433 -11.32 3.01 -7.87
C THR A 433 -12.74 3.55 -7.76
N PRO A 434 -12.97 4.70 -7.09
CA PRO A 434 -14.31 5.10 -6.69
C PRO A 434 -15.24 5.11 -7.91
N SER A 435 -16.48 4.62 -7.76
CA SER A 435 -17.41 4.56 -8.89
C SER A 435 -17.55 5.95 -9.54
N PRO A 436 -17.50 6.07 -10.88
CA PRO A 436 -17.71 7.34 -11.57
C PRO A 436 -18.96 8.05 -11.04
N GLY A 437 -18.82 9.35 -10.76
CA GLY A 437 -19.82 10.10 -10.01
C GLY A 437 -21.11 10.30 -10.81
N SER A 438 -22.21 10.61 -10.13
CA SER A 438 -23.43 11.03 -10.80
C SER A 438 -23.23 12.43 -11.39
N CYS A 439 -23.05 12.52 -12.70
CA CYS A 439 -22.82 13.75 -13.47
C CYS A 439 -23.71 14.93 -13.01
N THR A 440 -23.09 16.01 -12.53
CA THR A 440 -23.76 17.27 -12.17
C THR A 440 -23.51 18.38 -13.20
N ARG A 441 -22.46 18.24 -14.01
CA ARG A 441 -22.11 19.12 -15.12
C ARG A 441 -21.82 18.31 -16.39
N PHE A 442 -22.07 18.90 -17.54
CA PHE A 442 -21.94 18.26 -18.85
C PHE A 442 -21.17 19.15 -19.83
N VAL A 443 -20.22 18.54 -20.54
CA VAL A 443 -19.44 19.18 -21.62
C VAL A 443 -19.61 18.34 -22.89
N ALA A 444 -19.84 18.95 -24.05
CA ALA A 444 -20.05 18.25 -25.32
C ALA A 444 -19.49 19.06 -26.50
N THR A 445 -18.86 18.41 -27.49
CA THR A 445 -18.28 19.11 -28.66
C THR A 445 -19.31 19.89 -29.50
N ASP A 446 -20.60 19.57 -29.39
CA ASP A 446 -21.74 20.25 -30.00
C ASP A 446 -22.53 21.18 -29.03
N GLY A 447 -22.03 21.38 -27.82
CA GLY A 447 -22.61 22.26 -26.79
C GLY A 447 -22.39 23.76 -27.03
N ASP A 448 -22.75 24.57 -26.03
CA ASP A 448 -22.55 26.03 -26.02
C ASP A 448 -22.04 26.49 -24.65
N ASP A 449 -20.92 27.20 -24.62
CA ASP A 449 -20.30 27.74 -23.39
C ASP A 449 -21.15 28.85 -22.73
N ALA A 450 -22.17 29.37 -23.42
CA ALA A 450 -23.20 30.25 -22.86
C ALA A 450 -24.31 29.48 -22.10
N SER A 451 -24.31 28.14 -22.14
CA SER A 451 -25.23 27.29 -21.37
C SER A 451 -24.89 27.26 -19.88
N ASP A 452 -25.80 26.72 -19.07
CA ASP A 452 -25.59 26.49 -17.64
C ASP A 452 -24.76 25.23 -17.32
N GLY A 453 -24.63 24.31 -18.28
CA GLY A 453 -23.90 23.06 -18.12
C GLY A 453 -24.60 22.01 -17.24
N THR A 454 -25.82 22.26 -16.75
CA THR A 454 -26.45 21.43 -15.69
C THR A 454 -27.24 20.22 -16.21
N SER A 455 -27.44 20.12 -17.53
CA SER A 455 -28.19 19.03 -18.18
C SER A 455 -27.45 18.51 -19.42
N PRO A 456 -27.59 17.22 -19.79
CA PRO A 456 -27.15 16.71 -21.10
C PRO A 456 -27.79 17.43 -22.30
N SER A 457 -28.85 18.22 -22.09
CA SER A 457 -29.49 19.07 -23.11
C SER A 457 -28.99 20.52 -23.13
N THR A 458 -28.17 20.94 -22.17
CA THR A 458 -27.55 22.28 -22.09
C THR A 458 -26.05 22.19 -21.72
N PRO A 459 -25.26 21.30 -22.35
CA PRO A 459 -23.85 21.14 -22.02
C PRO A 459 -23.04 22.38 -22.44
N TRP A 460 -21.98 22.66 -21.69
CA TRP A 460 -20.91 23.54 -22.17
C TRP A 460 -20.22 22.92 -23.39
N ARG A 461 -19.57 23.74 -24.21
CA ARG A 461 -18.87 23.24 -25.41
C ARG A 461 -17.46 22.76 -25.11
N THR A 462 -16.79 23.47 -24.21
CA THR A 462 -15.36 23.32 -23.92
C THR A 462 -15.10 22.76 -22.52
N ILE A 463 -14.01 22.03 -22.38
CA ILE A 463 -13.55 21.54 -21.06
C ILE A 463 -13.02 22.71 -20.23
N GLN A 464 -12.35 23.69 -20.85
CA GLN A 464 -11.92 24.91 -20.16
C GLN A 464 -13.11 25.67 -19.53
N LYS A 465 -14.28 25.73 -20.19
CA LYS A 465 -15.47 26.34 -19.59
C LYS A 465 -15.89 25.64 -18.30
N ALA A 466 -15.75 24.32 -18.19
CA ALA A 466 -15.97 23.60 -16.93
C ALA A 466 -14.87 23.88 -15.90
N ALA A 467 -13.61 23.89 -16.34
CA ALA A 467 -12.44 24.21 -15.52
C ALA A 467 -12.45 25.63 -14.90
N ASP A 468 -13.21 26.55 -15.50
CA ASP A 468 -13.46 27.91 -14.98
C ASP A 468 -14.74 28.04 -14.13
N SER A 469 -15.61 27.01 -14.07
CA SER A 469 -17.00 27.15 -13.59
C SER A 469 -17.47 26.09 -12.59
N ALA A 470 -16.84 24.92 -12.51
CA ALA A 470 -17.23 23.86 -11.59
C ALA A 470 -17.12 24.31 -10.12
N GLN A 471 -18.01 23.80 -9.27
CA GLN A 471 -18.07 24.09 -7.83
C GLN A 471 -17.69 22.84 -7.02
N PRO A 472 -17.24 22.96 -5.76
CA PRO A 472 -16.96 21.81 -4.90
C PRO A 472 -18.08 20.76 -4.91
N GLY A 473 -17.71 19.50 -5.17
CA GLY A 473 -18.65 18.38 -5.31
C GLY A 473 -19.26 18.21 -6.70
N ASP A 474 -18.90 19.05 -7.70
CA ASP A 474 -19.34 18.83 -9.08
C ASP A 474 -18.64 17.64 -9.73
N VAL A 475 -19.42 16.87 -10.50
CA VAL A 475 -18.96 15.81 -11.39
C VAL A 475 -19.17 16.28 -12.83
N VAL A 476 -18.10 16.71 -13.47
CA VAL A 476 -18.03 17.15 -14.86
C VAL A 476 -17.87 15.93 -15.76
N CYS A 477 -18.98 15.53 -16.39
CA CYS A 477 -19.00 14.45 -17.37
C CYS A 477 -18.83 15.00 -18.79
N VAL A 478 -17.65 14.79 -19.36
CA VAL A 478 -17.29 15.18 -20.72
C VAL A 478 -17.77 14.10 -21.71
N ARG A 479 -18.68 14.47 -22.61
CA ARG A 479 -19.29 13.60 -23.62
C ARG A 479 -18.23 13.16 -24.65
N GLY A 480 -18.43 11.99 -25.26
CA GLY A 480 -17.47 11.41 -26.20
C GLY A 480 -17.14 12.34 -27.38
N GLY A 481 -15.84 12.57 -27.62
CA GLY A 481 -15.40 13.53 -28.64
C GLY A 481 -13.93 13.93 -28.50
N VAL A 482 -13.44 14.70 -29.48
CA VAL A 482 -12.09 15.26 -29.51
C VAL A 482 -12.15 16.75 -29.17
N TYR A 483 -11.51 17.12 -28.07
CA TYR A 483 -11.41 18.47 -27.54
C TYR A 483 -9.99 18.97 -27.78
N ASN A 484 -9.83 19.86 -28.76
CA ASN A 484 -8.54 20.44 -29.15
C ASN A 484 -8.24 21.66 -28.26
N GLU A 485 -8.04 21.38 -26.97
CA GLU A 485 -7.91 22.35 -25.89
C GLU A 485 -6.63 22.13 -25.08
N ARG A 486 -6.10 23.21 -24.50
CA ARG A 486 -5.19 23.14 -23.34
C ARG A 486 -5.97 23.65 -22.13
N VAL A 487 -6.15 22.80 -21.13
CA VAL A 487 -7.08 22.99 -20.02
C VAL A 487 -6.31 23.32 -18.74
N THR A 488 -6.43 24.56 -18.26
CA THR A 488 -5.95 24.94 -16.92
C THR A 488 -7.10 24.89 -15.93
N LEU A 489 -6.94 24.16 -14.82
CA LEU A 489 -7.95 24.11 -13.76
C LEU A 489 -7.78 25.32 -12.82
N HIS A 490 -8.79 26.19 -12.78
CA HIS A 490 -8.85 27.38 -11.94
C HIS A 490 -9.80 27.21 -10.73
N VAL A 491 -10.17 25.97 -10.45
CA VAL A 491 -11.14 25.57 -9.42
C VAL A 491 -10.52 24.56 -8.46
N SER A 492 -10.99 24.57 -7.22
CA SER A 492 -10.65 23.60 -6.18
C SER A 492 -11.94 23.05 -5.56
N GLY A 493 -11.91 21.80 -5.12
CA GLY A 493 -12.94 21.23 -4.26
C GLY A 493 -12.72 21.56 -2.78
N THR A 494 -13.27 20.71 -1.90
CA THR A 494 -12.96 20.70 -0.46
C THR A 494 -12.81 19.26 0.04
N ALA A 495 -12.31 19.06 1.26
CA ALA A 495 -12.15 17.75 1.90
C ALA A 495 -13.44 16.91 2.01
N SER A 496 -14.61 17.53 1.88
CA SER A 496 -15.92 16.86 1.84
C SER A 496 -16.60 16.88 0.46
N ALA A 497 -15.98 17.51 -0.54
CA ALA A 497 -16.56 17.79 -1.84
C ALA A 497 -15.49 18.06 -2.92
N SER A 498 -14.72 17.03 -3.29
CA SER A 498 -13.79 17.10 -4.44
C SER A 498 -14.53 17.38 -5.76
N ILE A 499 -13.86 18.03 -6.72
CA ILE A 499 -14.39 18.21 -8.08
C ILE A 499 -13.85 17.09 -8.98
N THR A 500 -14.73 16.41 -9.70
CA THR A 500 -14.34 15.33 -10.63
C THR A 500 -14.48 15.77 -12.08
N PHE A 501 -13.42 15.62 -12.87
CA PHE A 501 -13.43 15.72 -14.33
C PHE A 501 -13.27 14.32 -14.93
N GLN A 502 -14.29 13.87 -15.66
CA GLN A 502 -14.35 12.50 -16.17
C GLN A 502 -14.96 12.38 -17.57
N SER A 503 -14.67 11.29 -18.27
CA SER A 503 -15.50 10.89 -19.42
C SER A 503 -16.94 10.62 -18.96
N TYR A 504 -17.91 10.92 -19.82
CA TYR A 504 -19.29 10.50 -19.63
C TYR A 504 -19.38 8.96 -19.62
N PRO A 505 -20.10 8.31 -18.68
CA PRO A 505 -20.12 6.86 -18.56
C PRO A 505 -20.46 6.12 -19.86
N GLY A 506 -19.54 5.26 -20.32
CA GLY A 506 -19.66 4.50 -21.57
C GLY A 506 -19.19 5.23 -22.84
N GLU A 507 -18.59 6.41 -22.71
CA GLU A 507 -18.01 7.21 -23.79
C GLU A 507 -16.54 7.56 -23.50
N THR A 508 -15.84 8.15 -24.46
CA THR A 508 -14.42 8.54 -24.33
C THR A 508 -14.23 9.99 -24.73
N ALA A 509 -13.94 10.85 -23.76
CA ALA A 509 -13.48 12.20 -24.01
C ALA A 509 -11.97 12.21 -24.24
N ILE A 510 -11.53 12.92 -25.28
CA ILE A 510 -10.13 12.98 -25.70
C ILE A 510 -9.67 14.44 -25.68
N ILE A 511 -8.67 14.76 -24.84
CA ILE A 511 -7.94 16.03 -24.87
C ILE A 511 -6.78 15.85 -25.85
N ASP A 512 -6.82 16.54 -26.99
CA ASP A 512 -5.94 16.28 -28.13
C ASP A 512 -5.11 17.51 -28.50
N GLY A 513 -3.78 17.41 -28.32
CA GLY A 513 -2.81 18.47 -28.55
C GLY A 513 -2.50 18.77 -30.01
N THR A 514 -3.13 18.10 -30.99
CA THR A 514 -2.83 18.27 -32.42
C THR A 514 -2.96 19.73 -32.86
N GLY A 515 -1.83 20.36 -33.24
CA GLY A 515 -1.79 21.75 -33.69
C GLY A 515 -1.81 22.80 -32.56
N ILE A 516 -1.94 22.40 -31.30
CA ILE A 516 -1.70 23.27 -30.16
C ILE A 516 -0.19 23.52 -30.07
N THR A 517 0.20 24.80 -29.95
CA THR A 517 1.61 25.17 -29.79
C THR A 517 2.02 25.00 -28.33
N VAL A 518 2.98 24.11 -28.06
CA VAL A 518 3.63 24.01 -26.74
C VAL A 518 4.20 25.39 -26.37
N PRO A 519 3.95 25.90 -25.16
CA PRO A 519 4.38 27.23 -24.70
C PRO A 519 5.88 27.27 -24.32
N ASP A 520 6.38 28.45 -23.94
CA ASP A 520 7.68 28.63 -23.28
C ASP A 520 7.58 28.59 -21.73
N ASP A 521 6.43 28.13 -21.19
CA ASP A 521 6.14 28.02 -19.75
C ASP A 521 5.95 26.56 -19.28
N ASP A 522 6.18 25.60 -20.18
CA ASP A 522 6.07 24.14 -19.99
C ASP A 522 4.71 23.64 -19.46
N ASN A 523 3.64 24.42 -19.60
CA ASN A 523 2.32 24.01 -19.15
C ASN A 523 1.69 22.94 -20.07
N GLY A 524 1.29 21.83 -19.44
CA GLY A 524 0.74 20.63 -20.08
C GLY A 524 -0.65 20.81 -20.70
N LEU A 525 -1.16 19.74 -21.34
CA LEU A 525 -2.53 19.70 -21.86
C LEU A 525 -3.59 19.82 -20.75
N VAL A 526 -3.34 19.18 -19.61
CA VAL A 526 -4.07 19.44 -18.36
C VAL A 526 -3.09 20.06 -17.37
N TYR A 527 -3.42 21.24 -16.84
CA TYR A 527 -2.55 21.97 -15.92
C TYR A 527 -3.26 22.32 -14.61
N ILE A 528 -2.63 21.96 -13.50
CA ILE A 528 -3.07 22.19 -12.13
C ILE A 528 -2.00 23.03 -11.41
N LYS A 529 -2.39 24.17 -10.86
CA LYS A 529 -1.50 25.04 -10.08
C LYS A 529 -2.21 25.57 -8.84
N ASP A 530 -1.63 25.32 -7.68
CA ASP A 530 -2.13 25.79 -6.36
C ASP A 530 -3.62 25.42 -6.10
N GLN A 531 -4.15 24.39 -6.77
CA GLN A 531 -5.52 23.89 -6.58
C GLN A 531 -5.55 22.62 -5.74
N ALA A 532 -6.69 22.32 -5.13
CA ALA A 532 -6.85 21.15 -4.29
C ALA A 532 -8.18 20.41 -4.47
N TYR A 533 -8.22 19.14 -4.02
CA TYR A 533 -9.41 18.27 -4.03
C TYR A 533 -9.99 18.09 -5.44
N LEU A 534 -9.15 17.59 -6.36
CA LEU A 534 -9.48 17.38 -7.77
C LEU A 534 -9.27 15.92 -8.18
N VAL A 535 -10.20 15.36 -8.94
CA VAL A 535 -10.13 14.01 -9.49
C VAL A 535 -10.18 14.08 -11.02
N ILE A 536 -9.11 13.69 -11.70
CA ILE A 536 -9.00 13.68 -13.17
C ILE A 536 -8.98 12.23 -13.63
N ARG A 537 -10.01 11.78 -14.34
CA ARG A 537 -10.21 10.34 -14.52
C ARG A 537 -10.89 9.86 -15.79
N ASP A 538 -10.57 8.62 -16.19
CA ASP A 538 -11.18 7.93 -17.32
C ASP A 538 -11.10 8.74 -18.65
N LEU A 539 -10.12 9.65 -18.79
CA LEU A 539 -9.88 10.49 -19.98
C LEU A 539 -8.79 9.90 -20.89
N GLU A 540 -8.78 10.31 -22.16
CA GLU A 540 -7.64 10.14 -23.05
C GLU A 540 -6.95 11.50 -23.28
N ILE A 541 -5.62 11.56 -23.15
CA ILE A 541 -4.84 12.81 -23.27
C ILE A 541 -3.65 12.54 -24.19
N ARG A 542 -3.56 13.24 -25.33
CA ARG A 542 -2.61 12.83 -26.37
C ARG A 542 -2.14 13.90 -27.36
N ASN A 543 -1.21 13.51 -28.24
CA ASN A 543 -0.77 14.26 -29.43
C ASN A 543 -0.14 15.65 -29.18
N TYR A 544 0.38 15.90 -27.97
CA TYR A 544 1.04 17.16 -27.64
C TYR A 544 2.54 17.06 -28.00
N THR A 545 2.98 17.84 -28.99
CA THR A 545 4.31 17.66 -29.57
C THR A 545 5.00 18.96 -29.96
N THR A 546 6.32 18.98 -29.93
CA THR A 546 7.15 20.13 -30.36
C THR A 546 8.52 19.69 -30.85
N ASP A 547 9.07 20.38 -31.86
CA ASP A 547 10.47 20.29 -32.31
C ASP A 547 11.35 21.42 -31.73
N LYS A 548 10.76 22.32 -30.94
CA LYS A 548 11.38 23.53 -30.43
C LYS A 548 12.07 23.26 -29.09
N ARG A 549 13.40 23.33 -29.11
CA ARG A 549 14.27 23.22 -27.93
C ARG A 549 13.84 24.18 -26.82
N TRP A 550 13.91 23.74 -25.57
CA TRP A 550 13.44 24.46 -24.37
C TRP A 550 11.91 24.70 -24.36
N ARG A 551 11.14 23.67 -24.76
CA ARG A 551 9.69 23.63 -24.60
C ARG A 551 9.25 22.21 -24.32
N THR A 552 8.65 21.99 -23.16
CA THR A 552 8.30 20.65 -22.68
C THR A 552 6.81 20.39 -22.93
N PRO A 553 6.42 19.50 -23.86
CA PRO A 553 5.05 19.02 -23.92
C PRO A 553 4.81 18.07 -22.75
N ILE A 554 3.79 18.37 -21.95
CA ILE A 554 3.38 17.55 -20.81
C ILE A 554 1.92 17.12 -21.00
N GLY A 555 1.58 15.86 -20.71
CA GLY A 555 0.19 15.40 -20.69
C GLY A 555 -0.59 16.05 -19.55
N ILE A 556 -0.25 15.68 -18.31
CA ILE A 556 -0.81 16.27 -17.08
C ILE A 556 0.34 16.90 -16.26
N ARG A 557 0.21 18.18 -15.88
CA ARG A 557 1.19 18.89 -15.05
C ARG A 557 0.54 19.42 -13.77
N ILE A 558 1.13 19.11 -12.62
CA ILE A 558 0.76 19.61 -11.29
C ILE A 558 1.94 20.43 -10.74
N THR A 559 1.68 21.64 -10.21
CA THR A 559 2.74 22.55 -9.72
C THR A 559 2.31 23.40 -8.53
N GLY A 560 3.30 24.01 -7.86
CA GLY A 560 3.08 25.00 -6.81
C GLY A 560 2.79 24.37 -5.45
N THR A 561 1.61 24.66 -4.89
CA THR A 561 1.14 24.11 -3.59
C THR A 561 -0.18 23.33 -3.74
N ALA A 562 -0.31 22.56 -4.83
CA ALA A 562 -1.48 21.73 -5.05
C ALA A 562 -1.52 20.54 -4.08
N HIS A 563 -2.69 20.09 -3.65
CA HIS A 563 -2.81 18.93 -2.74
C HIS A 563 -4.14 18.18 -2.87
N HIS A 564 -4.20 16.93 -2.40
CA HIS A 564 -5.38 16.08 -2.53
C HIS A 564 -5.83 15.96 -4.00
N ILE A 565 -4.92 15.50 -4.87
CA ILE A 565 -5.17 15.35 -6.31
C ILE A 565 -5.12 13.88 -6.70
N GLU A 566 -6.20 13.39 -7.30
CA GLU A 566 -6.31 12.04 -7.84
C GLU A 566 -6.24 12.07 -9.37
N ILE A 567 -5.30 11.33 -9.95
CA ILE A 567 -5.17 11.12 -11.40
C ILE A 567 -5.42 9.62 -11.65
N ARG A 568 -6.57 9.24 -12.21
CA ARG A 568 -6.99 7.81 -12.25
C ARG A 568 -7.48 7.30 -13.60
N ASN A 569 -7.07 6.09 -13.99
CA ASN A 569 -7.56 5.41 -15.21
C ASN A 569 -7.44 6.23 -16.52
N ASN A 570 -6.52 7.21 -16.59
CA ASN A 570 -6.34 8.00 -17.79
C ASN A 570 -5.38 7.30 -18.76
N ARG A 571 -5.59 7.48 -20.06
CA ARG A 571 -4.68 7.00 -21.11
C ARG A 571 -3.91 8.19 -21.68
N VAL A 572 -2.64 8.31 -21.32
CA VAL A 572 -1.76 9.45 -21.64
C VAL A 572 -0.70 9.00 -22.65
N HIS A 573 -0.84 9.38 -23.91
CA HIS A 573 -0.01 8.84 -24.99
C HIS A 573 0.37 9.83 -26.08
N ALA A 574 1.36 9.49 -26.89
CA ALA A 574 1.82 10.34 -28.00
C ALA A 574 2.22 11.78 -27.58
N ILE A 575 2.74 11.96 -26.36
CA ILE A 575 3.37 13.19 -25.89
C ILE A 575 4.86 13.13 -26.27
N LYS A 576 5.33 14.05 -27.14
CA LYS A 576 6.63 13.87 -27.81
C LYS A 576 7.42 15.15 -28.03
N HIS A 577 8.67 15.17 -27.55
CA HIS A 577 9.68 16.06 -28.10
C HIS A 577 10.23 15.48 -29.42
N LEU A 578 10.02 16.17 -30.53
CA LEU A 578 10.41 15.77 -31.89
C LEU A 578 11.81 16.28 -32.28
N GLY A 579 12.47 17.01 -31.40
CA GLY A 579 13.87 17.40 -31.55
C GLY A 579 14.81 16.20 -31.75
N ASN A 580 15.96 16.46 -32.35
CA ASN A 580 17.06 15.51 -32.52
C ASN A 580 18.37 16.17 -32.08
N ARG A 581 18.49 16.37 -30.75
CA ARG A 581 19.58 17.02 -30.03
C ARG A 581 19.66 16.40 -28.64
N SER A 582 20.80 16.51 -27.98
CA SER A 582 21.00 15.99 -26.63
C SER A 582 20.83 17.04 -25.53
N ASP A 583 20.10 18.14 -25.80
CA ASP A 583 19.84 19.18 -24.81
C ASP A 583 18.56 19.98 -25.11
N GLY A 584 17.83 20.31 -24.06
CA GLY A 584 16.56 21.03 -24.15
C GLY A 584 15.54 20.32 -25.02
N THR A 585 15.49 18.98 -24.90
CA THR A 585 14.56 18.11 -25.61
C THR A 585 13.89 17.25 -24.55
N ASP A 586 12.78 17.75 -24.05
CA ASP A 586 12.20 17.37 -22.77
C ASP A 586 10.69 17.15 -23.02
N ALA A 587 10.07 16.16 -22.39
CA ALA A 587 8.62 15.94 -22.38
C ALA A 587 8.23 15.01 -21.21
N HIS A 588 6.98 15.04 -20.76
CA HIS A 588 6.48 14.12 -19.71
C HIS A 588 5.06 13.61 -20.02
N GLY A 589 4.72 12.41 -19.56
CA GLY A 589 3.32 11.96 -19.52
C GLY A 589 2.57 12.68 -18.39
N ILE A 590 3.02 12.47 -17.16
CA ILE A 590 2.51 13.10 -15.94
C ILE A 590 3.69 13.69 -15.15
N ALA A 591 3.59 14.95 -14.72
CA ALA A 591 4.65 15.63 -13.97
C ALA A 591 4.09 16.38 -12.75
N VAL A 592 4.65 16.12 -11.55
CA VAL A 592 4.25 16.71 -10.27
C VAL A 592 5.44 17.44 -9.65
N HIS A 593 5.54 18.75 -9.89
CA HIS A 593 6.72 19.55 -9.51
C HIS A 593 6.36 20.47 -8.33
N GLY A 594 6.87 20.13 -7.13
CA GLY A 594 6.67 20.90 -5.90
C GLY A 594 7.52 22.16 -5.87
N THR A 595 7.11 23.22 -6.57
CA THR A 595 7.95 24.43 -6.78
C THR A 595 7.96 25.45 -5.63
N SER A 596 7.46 25.09 -4.45
CA SER A 596 7.33 25.99 -3.29
C SER A 596 8.30 25.61 -2.18
N GLY A 597 9.08 26.55 -1.65
CA GLY A 597 10.02 26.27 -0.57
C GLY A 597 9.40 26.12 0.83
N SER A 598 8.19 26.65 1.04
CA SER A 598 7.54 26.74 2.35
C SER A 598 6.39 25.75 2.57
N THR A 599 5.88 25.15 1.50
CA THR A 599 4.63 24.39 1.53
C THR A 599 4.71 23.31 0.45
N PRO A 600 4.71 22.02 0.81
CA PRO A 600 4.84 20.95 -0.17
C PRO A 600 3.57 20.80 -1.02
N ILE A 601 3.71 20.10 -2.14
CA ILE A 601 2.60 19.36 -2.74
C ILE A 601 2.39 18.08 -1.92
N HIS A 602 1.16 17.73 -1.56
CA HIS A 602 0.87 16.55 -0.72
C HIS A 602 -0.47 15.87 -1.04
N ASP A 603 -0.65 14.63 -0.58
CA ASP A 603 -1.81 13.78 -0.87
C ASP A 603 -2.08 13.65 -2.38
N ILE A 604 -1.05 13.23 -3.11
CA ILE A 604 -1.15 12.96 -4.55
C ILE A 604 -1.31 11.46 -4.79
N LEU A 605 -2.28 11.08 -5.61
CA LEU A 605 -2.59 9.68 -5.94
C LEU A 605 -2.71 9.51 -7.45
N ILE A 606 -1.73 8.85 -8.06
CA ILE A 606 -1.69 8.53 -9.49
C ILE A 606 -1.95 7.03 -9.63
N ASP A 607 -3.18 6.64 -9.97
CA ASP A 607 -3.68 5.27 -9.82
C ASP A 607 -4.31 4.68 -11.09
N GLY A 608 -3.82 3.55 -11.58
CA GLY A 608 -4.44 2.80 -12.69
C GLY A 608 -4.32 3.45 -14.07
N ASN A 609 -3.41 4.40 -14.28
CA ASN A 609 -3.24 5.10 -15.56
C ASN A 609 -2.38 4.29 -16.56
N GLU A 610 -2.58 4.53 -17.84
CA GLU A 610 -1.82 3.91 -18.94
C GLU A 610 -0.99 4.98 -19.66
N LEU A 611 0.34 4.85 -19.67
CA LEU A 611 1.28 5.81 -20.26
C LEU A 611 2.11 5.13 -21.35
N TYR A 612 1.98 5.55 -22.61
CA TYR A 612 2.68 4.88 -23.72
C TYR A 612 2.92 5.73 -24.98
N ASP A 613 3.75 5.22 -25.90
CA ASP A 613 4.16 5.94 -27.13
C ASP A 613 4.68 7.34 -26.80
N LEU A 614 5.48 7.45 -25.74
CA LEU A 614 6.03 8.72 -25.24
C LEU A 614 7.45 8.93 -25.77
N ARG A 615 7.79 10.18 -26.08
CA ARG A 615 9.14 10.54 -26.56
C ARG A 615 9.68 11.72 -25.76
N LEU A 616 10.47 11.39 -24.76
CA LEU A 616 10.77 12.25 -23.62
C LEU A 616 12.10 12.97 -23.75
N GLY A 617 13.06 12.40 -24.49
CA GLY A 617 14.41 12.95 -24.60
C GLY A 617 15.15 12.86 -23.26
N SER A 618 15.40 13.99 -22.59
CA SER A 618 16.09 14.01 -21.29
C SER A 618 15.17 13.75 -20.08
N SER A 619 13.87 13.59 -20.27
CA SER A 619 12.84 13.59 -19.20
C SER A 619 12.14 12.24 -18.99
N GLU A 620 11.22 12.14 -18.04
CA GLU A 620 10.62 10.89 -17.52
C GLU A 620 9.10 10.82 -17.79
N ALA A 621 8.53 9.61 -17.89
CA ALA A 621 7.11 9.43 -18.24
C ALA A 621 6.16 9.85 -17.12
N LEU A 622 6.47 9.46 -15.88
CA LEU A 622 5.77 9.86 -14.66
C LEU A 622 6.81 10.35 -13.64
N VAL A 623 6.79 11.64 -13.31
CA VAL A 623 7.77 12.25 -12.40
C VAL A 623 7.14 12.96 -11.20
N ILE A 624 7.71 12.72 -10.03
CA ILE A 624 7.51 13.49 -8.80
C ILE A 624 8.81 14.21 -8.48
N ASN A 625 8.85 15.55 -8.47
CA ASN A 625 10.11 16.31 -8.35
C ASN A 625 9.96 17.53 -7.41
N GLY A 626 11.00 17.80 -6.61
CA GLY A 626 11.07 18.96 -5.73
C GLY A 626 10.27 18.78 -4.44
N ASN A 627 9.67 19.85 -3.90
CA ASN A 627 9.02 19.79 -2.58
C ASN A 627 7.65 19.10 -2.63
N VAL A 628 7.66 17.76 -2.66
CA VAL A 628 6.48 16.88 -2.67
C VAL A 628 6.57 15.88 -1.53
N ASP A 629 5.52 15.74 -0.75
CA ASP A 629 5.52 15.08 0.57
C ASP A 629 4.22 14.29 0.77
N GLY A 630 4.28 12.96 0.89
CA GLY A 630 3.08 12.13 1.03
C GLY A 630 2.35 11.91 -0.30
N TRP A 631 2.72 10.87 -1.04
CA TRP A 631 2.18 10.59 -2.37
C TRP A 631 2.21 9.09 -2.72
N GLN A 632 1.38 8.70 -3.69
CA GLN A 632 1.22 7.31 -4.12
C GLN A 632 1.12 7.21 -5.66
N VAL A 633 1.87 6.29 -6.25
CA VAL A 633 1.86 5.91 -7.66
C VAL A 633 1.54 4.41 -7.71
N THR A 634 0.30 4.05 -8.06
CA THR A 634 -0.19 2.67 -7.94
C THR A 634 -0.89 2.13 -9.18
N HIS A 635 -0.77 0.82 -9.45
CA HIS A 635 -1.48 0.13 -10.55
C HIS A 635 -1.29 0.71 -11.95
N ASN A 636 -0.30 1.59 -12.19
CA ASN A 636 -0.10 2.21 -13.49
C ASN A 636 0.61 1.23 -14.44
N HIS A 637 0.25 1.33 -15.72
CA HIS A 637 0.77 0.54 -16.83
C HIS A 637 1.59 1.47 -17.73
N ILE A 638 2.92 1.41 -17.66
CA ILE A 638 3.81 2.39 -18.31
C ILE A 638 4.75 1.65 -19.27
N HIS A 639 4.58 1.86 -20.57
CA HIS A 639 5.28 1.06 -21.58
C HIS A 639 5.56 1.76 -22.91
N ASP A 640 6.54 1.23 -23.66
CA ASP A 640 6.94 1.73 -24.98
C ASP A 640 7.34 3.22 -24.94
N VAL A 641 8.38 3.51 -24.16
CA VAL A 641 8.88 4.87 -23.86
C VAL A 641 10.40 4.94 -24.09
N ASP A 642 10.89 6.05 -24.64
CA ASP A 642 12.32 6.24 -24.93
C ASP A 642 13.20 6.77 -23.78
N ASN A 643 12.66 6.91 -22.55
CA ASN A 643 13.40 7.23 -21.32
C ASN A 643 12.60 6.80 -20.06
N ILE A 644 13.12 7.07 -18.85
CA ILE A 644 12.66 6.60 -17.52
C ILE A 644 11.12 6.54 -17.36
N GLY A 645 10.64 5.43 -16.77
CA GLY A 645 9.21 5.16 -16.55
C GLY A 645 8.60 5.96 -15.38
N ILE A 646 9.09 5.71 -14.16
CA ILE A 646 8.69 6.40 -12.92
C ILE A 646 9.94 7.00 -12.28
N ASP A 647 9.87 8.26 -11.81
CA ASP A 647 10.96 8.88 -11.04
C ASP A 647 10.45 9.73 -9.85
N ALA A 648 11.26 9.78 -8.80
CA ALA A 648 11.04 10.50 -7.55
C ALA A 648 12.30 11.30 -7.15
N ILE A 649 12.34 12.55 -7.60
CA ILE A 649 13.54 13.38 -7.75
C ILE A 649 13.69 14.42 -6.62
N GLY A 650 14.93 14.71 -6.24
CA GLY A 650 15.35 15.83 -5.40
C GLY A 650 16.66 16.49 -5.85
N PHE A 651 16.90 17.69 -5.33
CA PHE A 651 18.10 18.52 -5.49
C PHE A 651 18.34 19.17 -6.87
N GLU A 652 17.43 18.99 -7.84
CA GLU A 652 17.42 19.70 -9.14
C GLU A 652 17.24 21.23 -9.04
N GLY A 653 16.84 21.76 -7.88
CA GLY A 653 16.50 23.18 -7.70
C GLY A 653 15.06 23.53 -8.10
N THR A 654 14.18 22.52 -8.20
CA THR A 654 12.74 22.68 -8.50
C THR A 654 12.05 23.54 -7.43
N ALA A 655 12.46 23.39 -6.17
CA ALA A 655 12.10 24.22 -5.03
C ALA A 655 13.32 24.97 -4.47
N PRO A 656 13.15 26.18 -3.92
CA PRO A 656 14.24 26.90 -3.25
C PRO A 656 14.56 26.36 -1.84
N ALA A 657 13.77 25.42 -1.31
CA ALA A 657 13.98 24.70 -0.05
C ALA A 657 13.13 23.42 -0.02
N ASN A 658 13.53 22.42 0.78
CA ASN A 658 12.85 21.11 0.89
C ASN A 658 12.68 20.40 -0.47
N ASP A 659 13.68 20.54 -1.32
CA ASP A 659 13.70 20.11 -2.72
C ASP A 659 13.95 18.59 -2.86
N GLN A 660 13.03 17.76 -2.34
CA GLN A 660 13.06 16.30 -2.43
C GLN A 660 11.64 15.72 -2.41
N ALA A 661 11.33 14.87 -3.39
CA ALA A 661 10.19 13.98 -3.31
C ALA A 661 10.37 12.99 -2.14
N ARG A 662 9.36 12.88 -1.27
CA ARG A 662 9.48 12.07 -0.04
C ARG A 662 8.16 11.54 0.52
N ASN A 663 8.26 10.61 1.48
CA ASN A 663 7.12 9.93 2.10
C ASN A 663 6.21 9.29 1.03
N GLY A 664 6.84 8.59 0.08
CA GLY A 664 6.23 8.15 -1.16
C GLY A 664 5.99 6.65 -1.26
N LEU A 665 5.04 6.26 -2.11
CA LEU A 665 4.75 4.87 -2.45
C LEU A 665 4.72 4.69 -3.96
N ILE A 666 5.43 3.67 -4.46
CA ILE A 666 5.34 3.15 -5.82
C ILE A 666 4.98 1.67 -5.70
N ALA A 667 3.71 1.29 -5.95
CA ALA A 667 3.29 -0.10 -5.76
C ALA A 667 2.27 -0.66 -6.76
N TYR A 668 2.35 -1.97 -6.99
CA TYR A 668 1.48 -2.70 -7.93
C TYR A 668 1.54 -2.18 -9.40
N ASN A 669 2.56 -1.41 -9.79
CA ASN A 669 2.71 -0.91 -11.16
C ASN A 669 3.35 -1.98 -12.06
N GLU A 670 3.03 -1.96 -13.35
CA GLU A 670 3.66 -2.77 -14.39
C GLU A 670 4.34 -1.83 -15.40
N VAL A 671 5.67 -1.87 -15.44
CA VAL A 671 6.50 -0.91 -16.19
C VAL A 671 7.53 -1.65 -17.03
N TYR A 672 7.48 -1.43 -18.35
CA TYR A 672 8.30 -2.20 -19.30
C TYR A 672 8.57 -1.53 -20.65
N ASN A 673 9.42 -2.13 -21.50
CA ASN A 673 9.83 -1.56 -22.81
C ASN A 673 10.32 -0.10 -22.69
N ILE A 674 11.20 0.13 -21.71
CA ILE A 674 11.83 1.43 -21.44
C ILE A 674 13.27 1.39 -21.98
N ASP A 675 13.54 1.98 -23.14
CA ASP A 675 14.87 1.90 -23.80
C ASP A 675 15.34 3.25 -24.34
N THR A 676 16.43 3.79 -23.78
CA THR A 676 17.07 5.02 -24.28
C THR A 676 17.88 4.82 -25.56
N TYR A 677 17.97 3.59 -26.09
CA TYR A 677 18.68 3.31 -27.34
C TYR A 677 18.02 4.00 -28.55
N GLY A 678 18.65 5.08 -29.05
CA GLY A 678 18.13 5.93 -30.12
C GLY A 678 17.45 7.22 -29.62
N ASN A 679 17.35 7.42 -28.31
CA ASN A 679 16.88 8.67 -27.71
C ASN A 679 17.86 9.83 -28.05
N PRO A 680 17.39 11.04 -28.41
CA PRO A 680 18.25 12.19 -28.72
C PRO A 680 19.25 12.63 -27.62
N ALA A 681 18.93 12.42 -26.34
CA ALA A 681 19.75 12.74 -25.17
C ALA A 681 20.88 11.73 -24.95
N TYR A 682 20.53 10.43 -24.91
CA TYR A 682 21.45 9.33 -24.57
C TYR A 682 22.13 8.70 -25.82
N GLY A 683 21.64 9.01 -27.02
CA GLY A 683 22.23 8.55 -28.29
C GLY A 683 22.03 7.05 -28.52
N ASN A 684 22.99 6.25 -28.09
CA ASN A 684 22.95 4.78 -28.13
C ASN A 684 23.11 4.15 -26.73
N ASP A 685 23.25 4.98 -25.69
CA ASP A 685 23.52 4.51 -24.34
C ASP A 685 22.19 4.04 -23.70
N ARG A 686 22.26 2.97 -22.91
CA ARG A 686 21.12 2.34 -22.24
C ARG A 686 21.16 2.67 -20.76
N SER A 687 20.26 3.52 -20.30
CA SER A 687 20.37 4.12 -18.96
C SER A 687 19.03 4.42 -18.27
N ALA A 688 17.88 4.20 -18.92
CA ALA A 688 16.59 4.43 -18.28
C ALA A 688 16.14 3.26 -17.38
N ALA A 689 15.79 3.59 -16.14
CA ALA A 689 15.13 2.65 -15.24
C ALA A 689 13.63 2.54 -15.53
N CYS A 690 13.02 1.39 -15.21
CA CYS A 690 11.57 1.32 -15.07
C CYS A 690 11.11 2.25 -13.92
N ILE A 691 11.82 2.19 -12.78
CA ILE A 691 11.58 3.00 -11.58
C ILE A 691 12.92 3.57 -11.07
N TYR A 692 13.01 4.89 -10.91
CA TYR A 692 14.16 5.59 -10.33
C TYR A 692 13.75 6.40 -9.08
N VAL A 693 14.71 6.70 -8.21
CA VAL A 693 14.58 7.63 -7.07
C VAL A 693 15.87 8.46 -7.00
N ASP A 694 15.95 9.54 -7.80
CA ASP A 694 17.08 10.46 -7.80
C ASP A 694 17.08 11.39 -6.58
N GLY A 695 17.83 11.06 -5.52
CA GLY A 695 17.94 11.92 -4.33
C GLY A 695 16.65 12.11 -3.52
N GLY A 696 15.54 11.47 -3.92
CA GLY A 696 14.34 11.32 -3.10
C GLY A 696 14.60 10.50 -1.83
N ARG A 697 13.69 10.56 -0.86
CA ARG A 697 13.86 9.87 0.43
C ARG A 697 12.58 9.36 1.08
N ASP A 698 12.70 8.40 1.97
CA ASP A 698 11.57 7.84 2.73
C ASP A 698 10.47 7.31 1.79
N ILE A 699 10.87 6.55 0.75
CA ILE A 699 10.00 6.04 -0.32
C ILE A 699 9.96 4.50 -0.27
N THR A 700 8.79 3.91 -0.52
CA THR A 700 8.61 2.46 -0.62
C THR A 700 8.25 2.05 -2.05
N ILE A 701 8.95 1.03 -2.57
CA ILE A 701 8.77 0.43 -3.89
C ILE A 701 8.42 -1.05 -3.69
N GLU A 702 7.15 -1.43 -3.84
CA GLU A 702 6.71 -2.82 -3.60
C GLU A 702 5.61 -3.38 -4.51
N TYR A 703 5.64 -4.70 -4.72
CA TYR A 703 4.68 -5.43 -5.57
C TYR A 703 4.66 -5.01 -7.05
N ASN A 704 5.69 -4.29 -7.51
CA ASN A 704 5.78 -3.86 -8.91
C ASN A 704 6.38 -4.96 -9.79
N ARG A 705 6.07 -4.86 -11.09
CA ARG A 705 6.68 -5.66 -12.17
C ARG A 705 7.49 -4.71 -13.05
N ALA A 706 8.82 -4.88 -13.03
CA ALA A 706 9.78 -3.99 -13.69
C ALA A 706 10.65 -4.79 -14.66
N HIS A 707 10.36 -4.73 -15.96
CA HIS A 707 10.95 -5.66 -16.92
C HIS A 707 11.20 -5.09 -18.31
N HIS A 708 12.16 -5.66 -19.05
CA HIS A 708 12.48 -5.24 -20.42
C HIS A 708 12.81 -3.73 -20.56
N CYS A 709 13.27 -3.09 -19.47
CA CYS A 709 13.81 -1.74 -19.44
C CYS A 709 15.33 -1.77 -19.71
N ASN A 710 16.05 -0.64 -19.57
CA ASN A 710 17.51 -0.68 -19.43
C ASN A 710 17.91 -1.12 -18.03
N LEU A 711 17.37 -0.45 -17.01
CA LEU A 711 17.49 -0.85 -15.62
C LEU A 711 16.10 -1.19 -15.07
N GLY A 712 15.99 -2.19 -14.19
CA GLY A 712 14.72 -2.50 -13.53
C GLY A 712 14.34 -1.43 -12.51
N VAL A 713 15.18 -1.28 -11.48
CA VAL A 713 15.07 -0.24 -10.45
C VAL A 713 16.41 0.46 -10.28
N GLU A 714 16.43 1.77 -10.05
CA GLU A 714 17.63 2.48 -9.57
C GLU A 714 17.32 3.30 -8.31
N ILE A 715 18.26 3.31 -7.36
CA ILE A 715 18.22 4.12 -6.13
C ILE A 715 19.58 4.79 -5.90
N ALA A 716 19.78 5.95 -6.51
CA ALA A 716 21.04 6.69 -6.55
C ALA A 716 20.76 8.17 -6.73
N SER A 717 21.62 9.08 -6.25
CA SER A 717 21.46 10.50 -6.55
C SER A 717 22.46 11.01 -7.59
N GLU A 718 21.99 11.77 -8.58
CA GLU A 718 22.82 12.56 -9.50
C GLU A 718 23.68 13.60 -8.74
N HIS A 719 23.21 14.06 -7.57
CA HIS A 719 23.70 15.28 -6.93
C HIS A 719 24.86 15.05 -5.95
N LYS A 720 25.96 15.78 -6.16
CA LYS A 720 27.19 15.54 -5.41
C LYS A 720 27.06 15.89 -3.92
N ASN A 721 27.45 14.95 -3.05
CA ASN A 721 27.32 15.05 -1.60
C ASN A 721 25.86 15.07 -1.08
N HIS A 722 24.89 14.78 -1.95
CA HIS A 722 23.51 14.48 -1.60
C HIS A 722 23.29 12.96 -1.64
N ALA A 723 22.18 12.49 -1.05
CA ALA A 723 21.90 11.07 -0.91
C ALA A 723 20.45 10.74 -1.29
N THR A 724 20.26 9.58 -1.92
CA THR A 724 18.99 8.85 -1.87
C THR A 724 18.97 8.10 -0.53
N GLU A 725 17.99 8.37 0.34
CA GLU A 725 18.02 7.85 1.72
C GLU A 725 16.69 7.22 2.18
N ASN A 726 16.80 6.21 3.05
CA ASN A 726 15.66 5.48 3.66
C ASN A 726 14.68 4.85 2.65
N VAL A 727 15.09 4.60 1.40
CA VAL A 727 14.24 3.97 0.37
C VAL A 727 14.15 2.46 0.61
N THR A 728 12.94 1.90 0.55
CA THR A 728 12.69 0.46 0.71
C THR A 728 12.20 -0.14 -0.60
N VAL A 729 12.95 -1.09 -1.16
CA VAL A 729 12.59 -1.87 -2.36
C VAL A 729 12.33 -3.31 -1.94
N ARG A 730 11.08 -3.77 -1.99
CA ARG A 730 10.72 -5.13 -1.54
C ARG A 730 9.56 -5.77 -2.29
N ASN A 731 9.50 -7.09 -2.28
CA ASN A 731 8.38 -7.86 -2.84
C ASN A 731 8.09 -7.53 -4.33
N ASN A 732 9.11 -7.15 -5.12
CA ASN A 732 8.98 -6.85 -6.55
C ASN A 732 9.48 -8.01 -7.43
N PHE A 733 8.92 -8.12 -8.65
CA PHE A 733 9.46 -8.96 -9.74
C PHE A 733 10.23 -8.08 -10.72
N ILE A 734 11.54 -8.33 -10.85
CA ILE A 734 12.46 -7.47 -11.62
C ILE A 734 13.24 -8.33 -12.62
N TYR A 735 12.87 -8.32 -13.91
CA TYR A 735 13.31 -9.36 -14.84
C TYR A 735 13.54 -8.93 -16.28
N ALA A 736 14.40 -9.65 -17.00
CA ALA A 736 14.70 -9.43 -18.42
C ALA A 736 15.17 -8.01 -18.80
N ASN A 737 15.59 -7.18 -17.84
CA ASN A 737 16.11 -5.83 -18.11
C ASN A 737 17.46 -5.91 -18.82
N SER A 738 17.69 -4.99 -19.77
CA SER A 738 18.80 -5.11 -20.72
C SER A 738 20.18 -4.92 -20.08
N GLU A 739 20.32 -4.05 -19.09
CA GLU A 739 21.59 -3.82 -18.40
C GLU A 739 21.54 -4.27 -16.92
N VAL A 740 20.65 -3.73 -16.07
CA VAL A 740 20.67 -4.00 -14.62
C VAL A 740 19.31 -4.41 -14.07
N GLY A 741 19.28 -5.34 -13.11
CA GLY A 741 18.10 -5.60 -12.28
C GLY A 741 17.83 -4.45 -11.32
N LEU A 742 18.66 -4.29 -10.28
CA LEU A 742 18.69 -3.09 -9.44
C LEU A 742 20.07 -2.42 -9.42
N ALA A 743 20.12 -1.10 -9.65
CA ALA A 743 21.31 -0.28 -9.44
C ALA A 743 21.18 0.58 -8.16
N MET A 744 22.29 0.78 -7.45
CA MET A 744 22.30 1.62 -6.24
C MET A 744 23.64 2.32 -6.04
N GLY A 745 23.59 3.56 -5.53
CA GLY A 745 24.74 4.47 -5.45
C GLY A 745 25.03 5.15 -6.79
N GLY A 746 25.67 6.32 -6.75
CA GLY A 746 25.98 7.08 -7.97
C GLY A 746 26.83 6.29 -8.97
N TYR A 747 26.58 6.46 -10.27
CA TYR A 747 27.34 5.75 -11.31
C TYR A 747 28.82 6.23 -11.43
N ASP A 748 29.17 7.40 -10.89
CA ASP A 748 30.56 7.88 -10.81
C ASP A 748 30.87 8.66 -9.51
N THR A 749 32.14 9.05 -9.33
CA THR A 749 32.64 9.80 -8.15
C THR A 749 32.23 11.28 -8.08
N GLN A 750 31.42 11.76 -9.02
CA GLN A 750 30.84 13.09 -9.05
C GLN A 750 29.38 13.10 -8.60
N ARG A 751 28.74 11.93 -8.54
CA ARG A 751 27.35 11.72 -8.12
C ARG A 751 27.25 11.50 -6.59
N GLY A 752 26.03 11.35 -6.11
CA GLY A 752 25.68 11.20 -4.70
C GLY A 752 25.82 9.78 -4.14
N SER A 753 25.40 9.62 -2.90
CA SER A 753 25.39 8.36 -2.14
C SER A 753 24.00 7.72 -2.08
N THR A 754 23.95 6.47 -1.62
CA THR A 754 22.68 5.79 -1.27
C THR A 754 22.81 5.23 0.14
N GLU A 755 21.99 5.74 1.06
CA GLU A 755 22.22 5.61 2.49
C GLU A 755 21.00 5.06 3.24
N ASN A 756 21.24 4.10 4.13
CA ASN A 756 20.22 3.47 5.00
C ASN A 756 19.02 2.85 4.24
N CYS A 757 19.16 2.58 2.95
CA CYS A 757 18.12 1.99 2.11
C CYS A 757 18.05 0.46 2.28
N VAL A 758 16.91 -0.11 1.91
CA VAL A 758 16.55 -1.52 2.08
C VAL A 758 16.24 -2.11 0.70
N VAL A 759 16.83 -3.26 0.39
CA VAL A 759 16.52 -4.09 -0.79
C VAL A 759 16.29 -5.52 -0.28
N VAL A 760 15.04 -5.87 0.03
CA VAL A 760 14.71 -7.16 0.66
C VAL A 760 13.60 -7.91 -0.05
N ASN A 761 13.65 -9.24 -0.06
CA ASN A 761 12.55 -10.06 -0.57
C ASN A 761 12.11 -9.67 -2.01
N ASN A 762 13.04 -9.40 -2.93
CA ASN A 762 12.73 -9.23 -4.36
C ASN A 762 13.13 -10.49 -5.15
N THR A 763 12.45 -10.76 -6.27
CA THR A 763 12.84 -11.82 -7.21
C THR A 763 13.40 -11.21 -8.50
N PHE A 764 14.71 -11.36 -8.69
CA PHE A 764 15.45 -10.93 -9.88
C PHE A 764 15.66 -12.11 -10.83
N TYR A 765 15.32 -11.95 -12.11
CA TYR A 765 15.45 -13.02 -13.11
C TYR A 765 15.98 -12.54 -14.47
N HIS A 766 17.14 -13.07 -14.87
CA HIS A 766 17.75 -12.88 -16.19
C HIS A 766 17.83 -11.41 -16.63
N ASN A 767 18.27 -10.52 -15.74
CA ASN A 767 18.66 -9.17 -16.12
C ASN A 767 20.07 -9.19 -16.77
N ASN A 768 20.57 -8.03 -17.21
CA ASN A 768 21.80 -7.92 -18.02
C ASN A 768 21.70 -8.75 -19.32
N THR A 769 20.58 -8.65 -20.04
CA THR A 769 20.36 -9.37 -21.30
C THR A 769 21.25 -8.88 -22.46
N SER A 770 21.93 -7.73 -22.30
CA SER A 770 22.95 -7.21 -23.21
C SER A 770 24.29 -7.98 -23.18
N ASP A 771 24.65 -8.57 -22.04
CA ASP A 771 26.01 -9.02 -21.66
C ASP A 771 27.12 -7.96 -21.81
N ASP A 772 26.82 -6.69 -21.46
CA ASP A 772 27.81 -5.60 -21.40
C ASP A 772 28.25 -5.25 -19.96
N TRP A 773 27.61 -4.25 -19.34
CA TRP A 773 28.16 -3.59 -18.14
C TRP A 773 27.43 -3.86 -16.82
N GLY A 774 26.21 -4.41 -16.86
CA GLY A 774 25.37 -4.60 -15.68
C GLY A 774 25.42 -5.99 -15.03
N ALA A 775 24.38 -6.30 -14.25
CA ALA A 775 24.21 -7.47 -13.39
C ALA A 775 22.75 -7.57 -12.86
N GLU A 776 22.41 -8.63 -12.11
CA GLU A 776 21.15 -8.66 -11.35
C GLU A 776 21.11 -7.54 -10.27
N LEU A 777 22.24 -7.27 -9.61
CA LEU A 777 22.44 -6.15 -8.67
C LEU A 777 23.75 -5.42 -8.96
N TYR A 778 23.72 -4.09 -9.02
CA TYR A 778 24.92 -3.25 -9.18
C TYR A 778 25.06 -2.23 -8.04
N VAL A 779 26.08 -2.41 -7.20
CA VAL A 779 26.37 -1.53 -6.06
C VAL A 779 27.53 -0.60 -6.42
N GLN A 780 27.19 0.63 -6.84
CA GLN A 780 28.06 1.61 -7.48
C GLN A 780 28.79 2.51 -6.44
N TYR A 781 28.87 3.82 -6.66
CA TYR A 781 29.58 4.76 -5.79
C TYR A 781 28.90 4.92 -4.41
N ASP A 782 29.74 5.05 -3.39
CA ASP A 782 29.41 5.52 -2.03
C ASP A 782 28.06 5.08 -1.40
N THR A 783 27.78 3.77 -1.42
CA THR A 783 26.63 3.18 -0.71
C THR A 783 26.94 2.95 0.77
N ARG A 784 26.04 3.36 1.68
CA ARG A 784 26.25 3.30 3.13
C ARG A 784 25.08 2.69 3.92
N ASN A 785 25.40 1.81 4.88
CA ASN A 785 24.46 1.23 5.87
C ASN A 785 23.25 0.47 5.30
N ASN A 786 23.22 0.14 4.00
CA ASN A 786 22.05 -0.45 3.35
C ASN A 786 21.84 -1.92 3.74
N ILE A 787 20.60 -2.40 3.72
CA ILE A 787 20.23 -3.80 3.99
C ILE A 787 19.86 -4.49 2.66
N ILE A 788 20.52 -5.61 2.33
CA ILE A 788 20.32 -6.35 1.07
C ILE A 788 20.14 -7.84 1.42
N LYS A 789 18.89 -8.29 1.63
CA LYS A 789 18.61 -9.62 2.21
C LYS A 789 17.40 -10.34 1.63
N ASN A 790 17.34 -11.66 1.77
CA ASN A 790 16.20 -12.48 1.34
C ASN A 790 15.84 -12.31 -0.16
N ASN A 791 16.73 -11.81 -1.02
CA ASN A 791 16.44 -11.66 -2.46
C ASN A 791 16.79 -12.97 -3.20
N ILE A 792 15.99 -13.32 -4.21
CA ILE A 792 16.39 -14.29 -5.23
C ILE A 792 17.09 -13.54 -6.36
N PHE A 793 18.28 -14.00 -6.74
CA PHE A 793 19.00 -13.55 -7.92
C PHE A 793 19.21 -14.75 -8.87
N VAL A 794 18.49 -14.78 -10.00
CA VAL A 794 18.69 -15.78 -11.07
C VAL A 794 19.44 -15.14 -12.23
N ALA A 795 20.78 -15.24 -12.23
CA ALA A 795 21.61 -14.61 -13.25
C ALA A 795 21.53 -15.32 -14.60
N GLY A 796 21.38 -14.55 -15.68
CA GLY A 796 21.37 -15.04 -17.06
C GLY A 796 22.70 -15.66 -17.54
N PRO A 797 22.88 -15.91 -18.85
CA PRO A 797 24.09 -16.56 -19.39
C PRO A 797 25.42 -15.89 -19.04
N ALA A 798 25.40 -14.59 -18.74
CA ALA A 798 26.53 -13.82 -18.23
C ALA A 798 26.97 -14.26 -16.82
N GLY A 799 26.07 -14.78 -15.99
CA GLY A 799 26.34 -15.22 -14.62
C GLY A 799 26.69 -14.10 -13.63
N TRP A 800 26.49 -12.82 -13.96
CA TRP A 800 26.75 -11.68 -13.08
C TRP A 800 25.61 -11.50 -12.06
N PHE A 801 25.83 -11.96 -10.82
CA PHE A 801 24.91 -11.72 -9.72
C PHE A 801 25.03 -10.31 -9.15
N ILE A 802 26.23 -9.97 -8.69
CA ILE A 802 26.55 -8.68 -8.09
C ILE A 802 27.76 -8.09 -8.83
N ARG A 803 27.67 -6.82 -9.23
CA ARG A 803 28.84 -6.01 -9.57
C ARG A 803 29.04 -4.90 -8.54
N SER A 804 30.29 -4.49 -8.31
CA SER A 804 30.61 -3.40 -7.40
C SER A 804 32.09 -2.98 -7.46
N TRP A 805 32.34 -1.81 -8.03
CA TRP A 805 33.67 -1.24 -8.22
C TRP A 805 34.13 -0.32 -7.07
N SER A 806 33.19 0.22 -6.28
CA SER A 806 33.49 1.27 -5.31
C SER A 806 34.17 0.73 -4.06
N ASN A 807 35.27 1.37 -3.66
CA ASN A 807 36.01 1.00 -2.44
C ASN A 807 35.53 1.76 -1.18
N VAL A 808 34.85 2.90 -1.34
CA VAL A 808 34.44 3.79 -0.23
C VAL A 808 33.18 3.33 0.51
N MET A 809 32.40 2.41 -0.07
CA MET A 809 31.17 1.85 0.54
C MET A 809 31.39 1.35 1.97
N SER A 810 30.40 1.48 2.85
CA SER A 810 30.54 1.10 4.27
C SER A 810 29.21 0.68 4.90
N GLY A 811 29.23 -0.07 6.00
CA GLY A 811 28.03 -0.43 6.78
C GLY A 811 27.00 -1.36 6.10
N ASN A 812 27.05 -1.54 4.78
CA ASN A 812 26.09 -2.35 4.03
C ASN A 812 26.08 -3.81 4.53
N GLN A 813 24.88 -4.35 4.74
CA GLN A 813 24.62 -5.72 5.18
C GLN A 813 24.05 -6.53 4.00
N VAL A 814 24.84 -7.44 3.43
CA VAL A 814 24.37 -8.37 2.38
C VAL A 814 24.37 -9.78 2.95
N ASP A 815 23.20 -10.38 3.16
CA ASP A 815 23.07 -11.73 3.75
C ASP A 815 21.74 -12.43 3.40
N TYR A 816 21.61 -13.75 3.59
CA TYR A 816 20.38 -14.52 3.32
C TYR A 816 19.84 -14.43 1.87
N ASN A 817 20.65 -14.05 0.88
CA ASN A 817 20.22 -14.03 -0.52
C ASN A 817 20.42 -15.40 -1.20
N LEU A 818 19.60 -15.73 -2.20
CA LEU A 818 19.72 -16.95 -3.02
C LEU A 818 20.28 -16.60 -4.41
N TYR A 819 21.36 -17.26 -4.80
CA TYR A 819 22.06 -17.04 -6.07
C TYR A 819 22.00 -18.29 -6.96
N PHE A 820 21.29 -18.23 -8.09
CA PHE A 820 21.18 -19.34 -9.05
C PHE A 820 21.52 -18.93 -10.49
N THR A 821 22.19 -19.80 -11.24
CA THR A 821 22.41 -19.62 -12.67
C THR A 821 22.70 -20.96 -13.34
N THR A 822 22.33 -21.09 -14.61
CA THR A 822 22.75 -22.18 -15.49
C THR A 822 24.08 -21.89 -16.21
N ALA A 823 24.62 -20.67 -16.08
CA ALA A 823 25.88 -20.26 -16.67
C ALA A 823 27.07 -21.04 -16.10
N SER A 824 28.04 -21.39 -16.97
CA SER A 824 29.26 -22.12 -16.56
C SER A 824 30.27 -21.28 -15.78
N ALA A 825 30.00 -19.98 -15.57
CA ALA A 825 30.88 -19.02 -14.92
C ALA A 825 30.04 -18.04 -14.07
N PRO A 826 29.56 -18.44 -12.88
CA PRO A 826 28.95 -17.52 -11.93
C PRO A 826 29.97 -16.48 -11.45
N ARG A 827 29.53 -15.22 -11.32
CA ARG A 827 30.38 -14.06 -11.01
C ARG A 827 29.73 -13.16 -9.95
N TRP A 828 30.53 -12.80 -8.95
CA TRP A 828 30.26 -11.71 -8.02
C TRP A 828 31.44 -10.76 -8.03
N GLU A 829 31.22 -9.48 -7.80
CA GLU A 829 32.29 -8.50 -7.59
C GLU A 829 31.92 -7.60 -6.40
N TRP A 830 32.89 -7.40 -5.51
CA TRP A 830 32.74 -6.57 -4.32
C TRP A 830 33.99 -5.72 -4.14
N LYS A 831 33.84 -4.40 -4.05
CA LYS A 831 34.95 -3.43 -3.91
C LYS A 831 36.07 -3.60 -4.94
N ASN A 832 35.72 -3.76 -6.21
CA ASN A 832 36.64 -3.98 -7.34
C ASN A 832 37.45 -5.29 -7.25
N GLN A 833 36.96 -6.30 -6.51
CA GLN A 833 37.50 -7.65 -6.50
C GLN A 833 36.44 -8.64 -7.01
N THR A 834 36.72 -9.30 -8.13
CA THR A 834 35.85 -10.33 -8.71
C THR A 834 36.08 -11.70 -8.08
N TYR A 835 35.02 -12.49 -7.96
CA TYR A 835 34.98 -13.85 -7.44
C TYR A 835 34.19 -14.75 -8.40
N THR A 836 34.71 -15.96 -8.66
CA THR A 836 34.10 -16.94 -9.59
C THR A 836 33.53 -18.17 -8.88
N SER A 837 33.33 -18.09 -7.57
CA SER A 837 32.63 -19.09 -6.77
C SER A 837 32.11 -18.47 -5.47
N PHE A 838 30.94 -18.91 -5.02
CA PHE A 838 30.28 -18.36 -3.83
C PHE A 838 31.13 -18.47 -2.54
N PRO A 839 31.82 -19.59 -2.24
CA PRO A 839 32.70 -19.65 -1.06
C PRO A 839 33.88 -18.69 -1.11
N ALA A 840 34.37 -18.33 -2.31
CA ALA A 840 35.41 -17.31 -2.46
C ALA A 840 34.85 -15.89 -2.26
N TYR A 841 33.64 -15.64 -2.75
CA TYR A 841 32.90 -14.40 -2.49
C TYR A 841 32.63 -14.21 -0.98
N GLN A 842 32.04 -15.19 -0.29
CA GLN A 842 31.76 -15.14 1.15
C GLN A 842 33.03 -14.80 1.96
N VAL A 843 34.14 -15.51 1.70
CA VAL A 843 35.40 -15.31 2.43
C VAL A 843 36.10 -13.99 2.08
N GLY A 844 35.98 -13.50 0.84
CA GLY A 844 36.65 -12.29 0.38
C GLY A 844 35.87 -10.99 0.64
N SER A 845 34.54 -11.04 0.63
CA SER A 845 33.67 -9.89 0.90
C SER A 845 33.27 -9.75 2.38
N GLY A 846 33.07 -10.89 3.07
CA GLY A 846 32.40 -10.96 4.37
C GLY A 846 30.87 -11.05 4.28
N ASN A 847 30.30 -11.08 3.07
CA ASN A 847 28.85 -11.10 2.81
C ASN A 847 28.29 -12.54 2.76
N ASP A 848 26.96 -12.64 2.81
CA ASP A 848 26.16 -13.85 2.55
C ASP A 848 26.63 -15.09 3.31
N ALA A 849 26.96 -14.92 4.59
CA ALA A 849 27.31 -16.00 5.50
C ALA A 849 26.21 -17.07 5.62
N HIS A 850 24.95 -16.67 5.42
CA HIS A 850 23.76 -17.53 5.43
C HIS A 850 23.10 -17.69 4.05
N GLY A 851 23.65 -17.05 3.01
CA GLY A 851 23.08 -17.09 1.66
C GLY A 851 23.18 -18.46 0.98
N LEU A 852 22.26 -18.72 0.05
CA LEU A 852 22.17 -19.96 -0.72
C LEU A 852 22.78 -19.79 -2.12
N ASN A 853 23.43 -20.83 -2.66
CA ASN A 853 23.96 -20.79 -4.02
C ASN A 853 23.87 -22.15 -4.74
N GLY A 854 23.60 -22.12 -6.04
CA GLY A 854 23.65 -23.28 -6.93
C GLY A 854 22.48 -24.24 -6.79
N GLN A 855 21.45 -23.86 -6.03
CA GLN A 855 20.16 -24.56 -5.95
C GLN A 855 19.15 -23.77 -6.78
N ASP A 856 18.37 -24.48 -7.60
CA ASP A 856 17.36 -23.88 -8.48
C ASP A 856 16.15 -23.42 -7.64
N PRO A 857 15.73 -22.14 -7.68
CA PRO A 857 14.57 -21.66 -6.92
C PRO A 857 13.21 -22.15 -7.46
N LEU A 858 13.19 -22.96 -8.53
CA LEU A 858 11.99 -23.61 -9.09
C LEU A 858 10.86 -22.62 -9.40
N LEU A 859 11.17 -21.49 -10.05
CA LEU A 859 10.17 -20.50 -10.44
C LEU A 859 9.16 -21.11 -11.43
N VAL A 860 7.87 -20.78 -11.30
CA VAL A 860 6.76 -21.48 -12.00
C VAL A 860 6.85 -21.39 -13.53
N ALA A 861 6.97 -20.20 -14.11
CA ALA A 861 7.14 -20.01 -15.55
C ALA A 861 7.89 -18.70 -15.88
N PRO A 862 9.17 -18.57 -15.49
CA PRO A 862 9.84 -17.27 -15.43
C PRO A 862 10.18 -16.66 -16.81
N ASP A 863 10.32 -17.48 -17.85
CA ASP A 863 10.40 -17.02 -19.26
C ASP A 863 9.11 -16.29 -19.72
N ALA A 864 8.01 -16.39 -18.96
CA ALA A 864 6.74 -15.70 -19.18
C ALA A 864 6.45 -14.62 -18.10
N GLY A 865 7.43 -14.26 -17.26
CA GLY A 865 7.27 -13.29 -16.17
C GLY A 865 6.64 -13.83 -14.88
N ASP A 866 6.35 -15.13 -14.83
CA ASP A 866 5.78 -15.80 -13.65
C ASP A 866 6.92 -16.29 -12.74
N LEU A 867 7.25 -15.47 -11.74
CA LEU A 867 8.40 -15.66 -10.83
C LEU A 867 8.00 -16.18 -9.43
N HIS A 868 6.78 -16.72 -9.26
CA HIS A 868 6.35 -17.38 -8.03
C HIS A 868 7.08 -18.72 -7.85
N LEU A 869 7.13 -19.25 -6.62
CA LEU A 869 7.85 -20.44 -6.22
C LEU A 869 7.01 -21.71 -6.47
N SER A 870 7.61 -22.72 -7.10
CA SER A 870 7.00 -24.06 -7.15
C SER A 870 7.21 -24.81 -5.83
N ALA A 871 6.21 -25.61 -5.45
CA ALA A 871 6.26 -26.46 -4.26
C ALA A 871 7.54 -27.31 -4.20
N GLY A 872 8.29 -27.17 -3.10
CA GLY A 872 9.61 -27.80 -2.91
C GLY A 872 10.80 -26.97 -3.36
N SER A 873 10.61 -25.68 -3.68
CA SER A 873 11.69 -24.71 -3.88
C SER A 873 12.61 -24.61 -2.65
N PRO A 874 13.94 -24.48 -2.83
CA PRO A 874 14.89 -24.22 -1.75
C PRO A 874 14.82 -22.79 -1.19
N ALA A 875 14.00 -21.91 -1.77
CA ALA A 875 13.72 -20.58 -1.23
C ALA A 875 12.69 -20.62 -0.08
N ILE A 876 11.89 -21.70 -0.01
CA ILE A 876 10.82 -21.86 0.98
C ILE A 876 11.43 -22.10 2.37
N ASP A 877 10.92 -21.40 3.38
CA ASP A 877 11.39 -21.52 4.77
C ASP A 877 12.90 -21.27 4.95
N ALA A 878 13.47 -20.36 4.16
CA ALA A 878 14.91 -20.07 4.11
C ALA A 878 15.31 -18.61 4.41
N GLY A 879 14.35 -17.67 4.47
CA GLY A 879 14.60 -16.24 4.69
C GLY A 879 14.82 -15.85 6.15
N GLN A 880 15.58 -14.78 6.39
CA GLN A 880 15.64 -14.16 7.71
C GLN A 880 14.32 -13.43 7.99
N THR A 881 13.67 -13.69 9.14
CA THR A 881 12.55 -12.85 9.60
C THR A 881 13.03 -11.42 9.85
N LEU A 882 12.49 -10.48 9.07
CA LEU A 882 12.80 -9.04 9.11
C LEU A 882 11.51 -8.23 9.19
N SER A 883 11.52 -7.15 9.94
CA SER A 883 10.47 -6.11 9.92
C SER A 883 10.33 -5.51 8.52
N GLU A 884 11.49 -5.21 7.95
CA GLU A 884 11.73 -4.49 6.71
C GLU A 884 11.04 -5.16 5.49
N SER A 885 10.83 -6.48 5.52
CA SER A 885 10.14 -7.25 4.48
C SER A 885 8.62 -7.01 4.41
N GLY A 886 8.04 -6.33 5.40
CA GLY A 886 6.61 -6.03 5.44
C GLY A 886 5.74 -7.19 5.94
N SER A 887 4.43 -6.98 5.91
CA SER A 887 3.44 -7.98 6.37
C SER A 887 2.90 -8.87 5.24
N TRP A 888 3.14 -8.50 3.98
CA TRP A 888 2.53 -9.10 2.80
C TRP A 888 3.59 -9.35 1.71
N ASP A 889 3.34 -10.35 0.86
CA ASP A 889 4.15 -10.66 -0.32
C ASP A 889 3.56 -10.03 -1.60
N ILE A 890 4.03 -10.44 -2.80
CA ILE A 890 3.59 -9.87 -4.08
C ILE A 890 2.13 -10.14 -4.45
N ASP A 891 1.54 -11.25 -4.02
CA ASP A 891 0.12 -11.56 -4.26
C ASP A 891 -0.79 -11.05 -3.12
N GLY A 892 -0.19 -10.61 -2.00
CA GLY A 892 -0.88 -10.05 -0.84
C GLY A 892 -1.13 -11.07 0.28
N ASP A 893 -0.45 -12.21 0.26
CA ASP A 893 -0.52 -13.24 1.30
C ASP A 893 0.43 -12.94 2.47
N PRO A 894 0.20 -13.49 3.68
CA PRO A 894 0.94 -13.11 4.89
C PRO A 894 2.40 -13.59 4.84
N ARG A 895 3.35 -12.68 5.08
CA ARG A 895 4.81 -12.87 4.90
C ARG A 895 5.55 -13.88 5.81
N VAL A 896 4.82 -14.72 6.54
CA VAL A 896 5.33 -15.86 7.32
C VAL A 896 4.22 -16.91 7.35
N GLN A 897 4.23 -17.86 6.41
CA GLN A 897 3.27 -18.99 6.42
C GLN A 897 3.86 -20.26 7.03
N GLY A 898 5.18 -20.46 6.91
CA GLY A 898 5.90 -21.66 7.35
C GLY A 898 6.52 -21.56 8.74
N ALA A 899 7.76 -22.06 8.86
CA ALA A 899 8.63 -21.88 10.02
C ALA A 899 9.38 -20.52 10.04
N SER A 900 9.47 -19.84 8.90
CA SER A 900 10.15 -18.55 8.66
C SER A 900 9.51 -17.84 7.45
N MET A 901 10.18 -16.81 6.90
CA MET A 901 9.76 -16.22 5.61
C MET A 901 10.42 -16.96 4.45
N ASP A 902 9.86 -16.84 3.26
CA ASP A 902 10.53 -17.28 2.04
C ASP A 902 11.59 -16.26 1.56
N ILE A 903 12.52 -16.72 0.72
CA ILE A 903 13.44 -15.88 -0.04
C ILE A 903 12.76 -15.52 -1.38
N GLY A 904 12.83 -14.26 -1.81
CA GLY A 904 12.16 -13.75 -3.02
C GLY A 904 10.92 -12.93 -2.68
N ALA A 905 10.16 -12.55 -3.72
CA ALA A 905 8.98 -11.67 -3.62
C ALA A 905 7.65 -12.37 -3.35
N ASP A 906 7.62 -13.69 -3.44
CA ASP A 906 6.49 -14.60 -3.21
C ASP A 906 6.65 -15.33 -1.86
N GLU A 907 5.56 -15.86 -1.29
CA GLU A 907 5.52 -16.66 -0.05
C GLU A 907 4.64 -17.91 -0.25
N ALA A 908 5.27 -19.09 -0.38
CA ALA A 908 4.60 -20.28 -0.90
C ALA A 908 3.59 -20.93 0.07
N ASN A 909 2.44 -21.36 -0.49
CA ASN A 909 1.33 -22.04 0.19
C ASN A 909 1.39 -23.58 0.13
#